data_AF-A0A3A4Y164-F1
#
_entry.id   AF-A0A3A4Y164-F1
#
_cell.length_a   1.000
_cell.length_b   1.000
_cell.length_c   1.000
_cell.angle_alpha   90.00
_cell.angle_beta   90.00
_cell.angle_gamma   90.00
#
_symmetry.space_group_name_H-M   'P 1'
#
loop_
_entity.id
_entity.type
_entity.pdbx_description
1 polymer ?
#
loop_
_entity_poly.entity_id
_entity_poly.type
_entity_poly.pdbx_seq_one_letter_code
_entity_poly.pdbx_strand_id
1 'polypeptide(L)'
;MNGQRPSGKRTGMNEKEKYLSIYQGELSTIYKTRYARGRADGGYGRACWGDGILELMARWEIRSLLDVGCGYGRFCDAAARFVPRVIGLDIASVASGNIIDNPAIEFIDGEAKKLPLPDRSVEWVTSFDCLEHCLEEDIDTILTEFDRVATKGFVLSISYDPDHCAGVPLHMTVRPEAWWIEKLRRYGEVAKAGRVPITGVPYLICRKPIPKRVICYCVGGLGNRLLPLASCVELARRTGRQLVILWRNDDFRCQVAFRELFENQIPTLSDADMEQIRAPKIYADMNDVSFEAALNQKSALSDLVLQYGAADRNAVSLEDENQDVIVYHNHLIPTLDRDQIRRFLQQLRPIPELQSRIDAFAAEQGIDRTVMGVHARGTDFNVDVQRYAEKISKVLKQRQQQRFLVCSDDPQYERQLKEMFPDNIIVRPKQDHVRRADGQAGWINNTLTSKAAVQEAVVDMYLLARTDFKIFHQGSSFAFLVHLLRQPLPSAAKEHAAGAPAQQMPEDLRPAYTMNGRIPVQHWYIDESRRDNNLHYTRDLLAQLIALAERRSSCNYGDTDQWLYRMLDRFPIAGRRILVMGSQVPFYEAVCLAYGAHPTTVEFQKIRSDHDGVKTMTVAELAQCQEPFDAAISISTFEHTGLGRYGDPLDPDGDLKAMMMLRTKIKHQGLLFLAVPMSKDTIVWNAHRIYGHLRFPHLIAGWDLLASAGSHADSKTYAGEPYFQPIHVLRNNTEQHIDILTNLFKQHPNPVFVETGTALGRGVKAALRAGFKTIYSIEEDQELAAFNRSQFAGQGNVHILHGESRKVLPEILGFLDTPATFWLDAHRTGGGLKGGQAPYPLLEELHLIHSHPIRTHTLLIDDRRLFESEFGMREENVREAILHINPDYRLSTADSTPGEPAYGRNDILVAAPPAADSVAMHTPDSGSVRKLHHDSMANRILYFCPEVAFASAGVRRLYRHVAALERRGFNAFVLHRRKDFKAPGQLCVPHLSLDQIQLTGRDIVVIPEGHPNIMHALRDAACRRFVIALNWDYIYKTLPDQMDWRMFGIERVLVVSPVIGNMISWAMRLPIHLLDSSIDQDLYYHEPAGKLPQVVYIQRKAACIDVLKRILRSRKVDYIDRIPWHPLADLSEPEYAAEIRKASVFLNLSSAEGFPTSCMEAMAAGTLVVGFDGVGGKQLLRGGENCLLAPTGDYVTLAYALAPVLDSMLAGETAACGKMIAGGLKTVQHMTAEKEAQSLVEFWQSVV
;
A
#
# COMPACT_ATOMS: atom_id res chain seq x y z
N MET A 1 4.96 -36.55 -54.27
CA MET A 1 4.21 -37.83 -54.36
C MET A 1 5.04 -38.94 -53.74
N ASN A 2 4.38 -39.67 -52.83
CA ASN A 2 4.50 -41.09 -52.51
C ASN A 2 5.84 -41.72 -52.12
N GLY A 3 5.84 -42.28 -50.90
CA GLY A 3 5.98 -43.74 -50.81
C GLY A 3 7.02 -44.27 -49.83
N GLN A 4 6.56 -44.53 -48.60
CA GLN A 4 6.79 -45.73 -47.79
C GLN A 4 8.12 -46.52 -47.96
N ARG A 5 8.81 -46.72 -46.82
CA ARG A 5 9.68 -47.88 -46.58
C ARG A 5 9.19 -48.72 -45.40
N PRO A 6 9.49 -50.03 -45.40
CA PRO A 6 8.57 -51.07 -44.96
C PRO A 6 8.74 -51.48 -43.50
N SER A 7 7.67 -52.03 -42.96
CA SER A 7 7.59 -52.79 -41.71
C SER A 7 8.51 -54.01 -41.74
N GLY A 8 9.67 -53.90 -41.10
CA GLY A 8 10.46 -55.04 -40.63
C GLY A 8 10.07 -55.33 -39.18
N LYS A 9 9.29 -56.39 -38.95
CA LYS A 9 8.99 -56.92 -37.62
C LYS A 9 10.31 -57.30 -36.92
N ARG A 10 10.76 -56.47 -35.97
CA ARG A 10 11.59 -56.94 -34.85
C ARG A 10 10.62 -57.45 -33.79
N THR A 11 10.48 -58.76 -33.69
CA THR A 11 10.00 -59.42 -32.47
C THR A 11 11.07 -59.26 -31.41
N GLY A 12 11.13 -58.08 -30.78
CA GLY A 12 11.83 -57.85 -29.52
C GLY A 12 10.80 -57.98 -28.40
N MET A 13 11.07 -58.86 -27.43
CA MET A 13 10.31 -58.93 -26.18
C MET A 13 10.07 -57.54 -25.61
N ASN A 14 8.88 -57.29 -25.07
CA ASN A 14 8.64 -56.03 -24.36
C ASN A 14 9.48 -56.00 -23.07
N GLU A 15 9.87 -54.83 -22.56
CA GLU A 15 10.76 -54.75 -21.39
C GLU A 15 10.15 -55.30 -20.10
N LYS A 16 8.81 -55.33 -19.97
CA LYS A 16 8.10 -56.04 -18.90
C LYS A 16 8.27 -57.56 -19.03
N GLU A 17 8.33 -58.12 -20.25
CA GLU A 17 8.72 -59.52 -20.52
C GLU A 17 10.22 -59.76 -20.31
N LYS A 18 11.05 -58.71 -20.40
CA LYS A 18 12.50 -58.76 -20.14
C LYS A 18 12.80 -58.74 -18.63
N TYR A 19 12.09 -57.92 -17.85
CA TYR A 19 12.10 -57.96 -16.38
C TYR A 19 11.39 -59.21 -15.84
N LEU A 20 10.23 -59.56 -16.39
CA LEU A 20 9.57 -60.83 -16.08
C LEU A 20 10.43 -62.02 -16.51
N SER A 21 11.29 -61.96 -17.53
CA SER A 21 12.21 -63.07 -17.87
C SER A 21 13.43 -63.15 -16.97
N ILE A 22 13.90 -62.04 -16.39
CA ILE A 22 14.81 -62.07 -15.23
C ILE A 22 14.11 -62.79 -14.06
N TYR A 23 12.81 -62.53 -13.86
CA TYR A 23 11.96 -63.20 -12.87
C TYR A 23 11.14 -64.38 -13.43
N GLN A 24 11.53 -65.03 -14.54
CA GLN A 24 10.86 -66.22 -15.09
C GLN A 24 11.94 -67.18 -15.54
N GLY A 25 12.10 -68.25 -14.76
CA GLY A 25 13.23 -69.18 -14.81
C GLY A 25 13.64 -69.56 -13.39
N GLU A 26 14.84 -70.10 -13.22
CA GLU A 26 15.39 -70.49 -11.91
C GLU A 26 15.30 -69.34 -10.88
N LEU A 27 15.46 -68.07 -11.28
CA LEU A 27 15.30 -66.88 -10.42
C LEU A 27 13.88 -66.73 -9.83
N SER A 28 12.80 -66.91 -10.61
CA SER A 28 11.43 -66.89 -10.06
C SER A 28 11.20 -68.07 -9.14
N THR A 29 11.74 -69.23 -9.48
CA THR A 29 11.61 -70.42 -8.66
C THR A 29 12.42 -70.26 -7.39
N ILE A 30 13.60 -69.63 -7.41
CA ILE A 30 14.44 -69.31 -6.25
C ILE A 30 13.77 -68.23 -5.39
N TYR A 31 13.23 -67.16 -5.97
CA TYR A 31 12.39 -66.17 -5.28
C TYR A 31 11.18 -66.88 -4.67
N LYS A 32 10.32 -67.55 -5.45
CA LYS A 32 9.16 -68.28 -4.92
C LYS A 32 9.53 -69.35 -3.89
N THR A 33 10.67 -70.05 -4.01
CA THR A 33 11.09 -71.09 -3.04
C THR A 33 11.70 -70.48 -1.78
N ARG A 34 12.45 -69.38 -1.88
CA ARG A 34 12.97 -68.59 -0.73
C ARG A 34 11.85 -67.83 -0.01
N TYR A 35 10.78 -67.47 -0.72
CA TYR A 35 9.60 -66.76 -0.20
C TYR A 35 8.46 -67.69 0.24
N ALA A 36 8.38 -68.94 -0.26
CA ALA A 36 7.38 -69.94 0.15
C ALA A 36 7.83 -70.85 1.30
N ARG A 37 9.14 -71.01 1.56
CA ARG A 37 9.64 -71.71 2.75
C ARG A 37 9.55 -70.79 3.97
N GLY A 38 8.37 -70.76 4.58
CA GLY A 38 8.16 -70.22 5.92
C GLY A 38 9.07 -70.92 6.92
N ARG A 39 10.21 -70.31 7.25
CA ARG A 39 10.88 -70.58 8.51
C ARG A 39 10.19 -69.78 9.61
N ALA A 40 10.19 -70.34 10.82
CA ALA A 40 9.58 -69.77 12.01
C ALA A 40 10.25 -68.46 12.51
N ASP A 41 11.22 -67.91 11.77
CA ASP A 41 12.02 -66.72 12.09
C ASP A 41 11.97 -65.59 11.04
N GLY A 42 11.04 -65.62 10.06
CA GLY A 42 10.80 -64.49 9.14
C GLY A 42 11.44 -64.67 7.76
N GLY A 43 10.60 -64.99 6.77
CA GLY A 43 11.00 -65.06 5.36
C GLY A 43 11.33 -63.68 4.75
N TYR A 44 12.12 -63.68 3.68
CA TYR A 44 12.49 -62.47 2.93
C TYR A 44 11.23 -61.75 2.41
N GLY A 45 11.21 -60.41 2.52
CA GLY A 45 10.03 -59.57 2.27
C GLY A 45 9.04 -59.44 3.42
N ARG A 46 9.22 -60.17 4.55
CA ARG A 46 8.41 -60.04 5.78
C ARG A 46 9.09 -59.26 6.91
N ALA A 47 10.31 -58.78 6.69
CA ALA A 47 11.01 -57.87 7.61
C ALA A 47 10.53 -56.43 7.39
N CYS A 48 10.52 -55.61 8.43
CA CYS A 48 10.27 -54.17 8.32
C CYS A 48 11.61 -53.43 8.20
N TRP A 49 12.13 -53.34 6.98
CA TRP A 49 13.44 -52.71 6.74
C TRP A 49 13.45 -51.21 7.08
N GLY A 50 12.30 -50.53 7.02
CA GLY A 50 12.16 -49.14 7.42
C GLY A 50 11.90 -48.90 8.92
N ASP A 51 11.97 -49.91 9.80
CA ASP A 51 11.50 -49.80 11.18
C ASP A 51 12.12 -48.62 11.95
N GLY A 52 13.45 -48.45 11.88
CA GLY A 52 14.14 -47.41 12.64
C GLY A 52 14.06 -45.99 12.06
N ILE A 53 13.17 -45.73 11.08
CA ILE A 53 12.76 -44.37 10.71
C ILE A 53 11.32 -44.06 11.17
N LEU A 54 10.52 -45.06 11.56
CA LEU A 54 9.10 -44.88 11.88
C LEU A 54 8.87 -43.90 13.04
N GLU A 55 9.66 -43.99 14.12
CA GLU A 55 9.56 -43.05 15.24
C GLU A 55 9.83 -41.59 14.83
N LEU A 56 10.74 -41.39 13.89
CA LEU A 56 11.08 -40.06 13.40
C LEU A 56 9.97 -39.55 12.48
N MET A 57 9.49 -40.39 11.56
CA MET A 57 8.40 -40.07 10.64
C MET A 57 7.07 -39.82 11.38
N ALA A 58 6.82 -40.48 12.49
CA ALA A 58 5.64 -40.23 13.33
C ALA A 58 5.60 -38.81 13.91
N ARG A 59 6.75 -38.13 14.01
CA ARG A 59 6.85 -36.72 14.44
C ARG A 59 6.66 -35.71 13.31
N TRP A 60 6.57 -36.18 12.06
CA TRP A 60 6.52 -35.31 10.87
C TRP A 60 5.11 -34.99 10.38
N GLU A 61 4.07 -35.43 11.11
CA GLU A 61 2.65 -35.19 10.77
C GLU A 61 2.35 -35.50 9.28
N ILE A 62 2.76 -36.68 8.82
CA ILE A 62 2.67 -37.07 7.41
C ILE A 62 1.23 -37.40 7.04
N ARG A 63 0.71 -36.81 5.96
CA ARG A 63 -0.66 -37.04 5.49
C ARG A 63 -0.78 -38.14 4.45
N SER A 64 0.23 -38.30 3.59
CA SER A 64 0.26 -39.33 2.56
C SER A 64 1.66 -39.85 2.28
N LEU A 65 1.76 -41.16 2.09
CA LEU A 65 3.02 -41.88 1.92
C LEU A 65 2.88 -42.93 0.81
N LEU A 66 3.87 -42.98 -0.09
CA LEU A 66 4.06 -44.07 -1.04
C LEU A 66 5.30 -44.86 -0.67
N ASP A 67 5.17 -46.17 -0.47
CA ASP A 67 6.30 -47.09 -0.30
C ASP A 67 6.53 -47.90 -1.58
N VAL A 68 7.68 -47.68 -2.22
CA VAL A 68 8.07 -48.32 -3.48
C VAL A 68 9.01 -49.50 -3.20
N GLY A 69 8.61 -50.68 -3.65
CA GLY A 69 9.24 -51.95 -3.27
C GLY A 69 8.70 -52.49 -1.94
N CYS A 70 7.40 -52.34 -1.69
CA CYS A 70 6.82 -52.60 -0.36
C CYS A 70 6.80 -54.08 0.06
N GLY A 71 7.03 -55.02 -0.86
CA GLY A 71 7.00 -56.46 -0.60
C GLY A 71 5.70 -56.89 0.11
N TYR A 72 5.80 -57.64 1.22
CA TYR A 72 4.62 -58.07 1.99
C TYR A 72 3.84 -56.89 2.63
N GLY A 73 4.40 -55.68 2.67
CA GLY A 73 3.72 -54.48 3.18
C GLY A 73 3.87 -54.20 4.67
N ARG A 74 4.88 -54.77 5.36
CA ARG A 74 5.10 -54.55 6.81
C ARG A 74 5.37 -53.09 7.17
N PHE A 75 6.17 -52.39 6.36
CA PHE A 75 6.44 -50.98 6.60
C PHE A 75 5.17 -50.14 6.37
N CYS A 76 4.43 -50.41 5.30
CA CYS A 76 3.11 -49.80 5.06
C CYS A 76 2.16 -49.99 6.24
N ASP A 77 2.08 -51.20 6.80
CA ASP A 77 1.23 -51.52 7.96
C ASP A 77 1.63 -50.75 9.22
N ALA A 78 2.93 -50.60 9.46
CA ALA A 78 3.43 -49.82 10.57
C ALA A 78 3.19 -48.31 10.38
N ALA A 79 3.40 -47.79 9.17
CA ALA A 79 3.15 -46.39 8.82
C ALA A 79 1.66 -46.03 8.88
N ALA A 80 0.77 -46.95 8.50
CA ALA A 80 -0.68 -46.74 8.52
C ALA A 80 -1.26 -46.46 9.92
N ARG A 81 -0.47 -46.67 10.99
CA ARG A 81 -0.84 -46.31 12.36
C ARG A 81 -0.85 -44.80 12.62
N PHE A 82 -0.09 -44.03 11.85
CA PHE A 82 0.05 -42.58 12.03
C PHE A 82 -0.01 -41.78 10.72
N VAL A 83 -0.03 -42.45 9.56
CA VAL A 83 -0.22 -41.82 8.25
C VAL A 83 -1.63 -42.14 7.74
N PRO A 84 -2.49 -41.13 7.49
CA PRO A 84 -3.86 -41.34 7.04
C PRO A 84 -4.02 -42.05 5.69
N ARG A 85 -3.07 -41.84 4.75
CA ARG A 85 -3.11 -42.44 3.42
C ARG A 85 -1.77 -43.12 3.10
N VAL A 86 -1.75 -44.44 3.09
CA VAL A 86 -0.56 -45.23 2.75
C VAL A 86 -0.80 -46.03 1.48
N ILE A 87 0.14 -45.92 0.54
CA ILE A 87 0.13 -46.64 -0.73
C ILE A 87 1.37 -47.53 -0.76
N GLY A 88 1.20 -48.83 -0.99
CA GLY A 88 2.30 -49.77 -1.22
C GLY A 88 2.37 -50.17 -2.69
N LEU A 89 3.52 -50.00 -3.34
CA LEU A 89 3.74 -50.42 -4.72
C LEU A 89 4.83 -51.47 -4.80
N ASP A 90 4.54 -52.60 -5.45
CA ASP A 90 5.50 -53.67 -5.66
C ASP A 90 5.12 -54.52 -6.89
N ILE A 91 6.13 -54.92 -7.67
CA ILE A 91 5.97 -55.59 -8.96
C ILE A 91 5.60 -57.10 -8.84
N ALA A 92 5.77 -57.71 -7.67
CA ALA A 92 5.65 -59.16 -7.51
C ALA A 92 4.67 -59.57 -6.39
N SER A 93 4.80 -58.98 -5.22
CA SER A 93 3.99 -59.34 -4.03
C SER A 93 2.51 -59.00 -4.21
N VAL A 94 2.20 -57.82 -4.78
CA VAL A 94 0.81 -57.39 -5.04
C VAL A 94 0.16 -58.29 -6.09
N ALA A 95 0.83 -58.50 -7.24
CA ALA A 95 0.32 -59.35 -8.31
C ALA A 95 0.11 -60.82 -7.89
N SER A 96 0.92 -61.32 -6.95
CA SER A 96 0.80 -62.68 -6.40
C SER A 96 -0.15 -62.80 -5.20
N GLY A 97 -0.72 -61.70 -4.71
CA GLY A 97 -1.56 -61.65 -3.51
C GLY A 97 -0.79 -61.94 -2.21
N ASN A 98 0.53 -61.94 -2.23
CA ASN A 98 1.38 -62.15 -1.05
C ASN A 98 1.65 -60.81 -0.34
N ILE A 99 0.57 -60.16 0.09
CA ILE A 99 0.55 -58.89 0.81
C ILE A 99 -0.21 -59.06 2.13
N ILE A 100 0.02 -58.16 3.08
CA ILE A 100 -0.76 -58.12 4.32
C ILE A 100 -2.21 -57.70 4.04
N ASP A 101 -3.15 -58.32 4.74
CA ASP A 101 -4.56 -57.94 4.69
C ASP A 101 -4.80 -56.78 5.67
N ASN A 102 -4.64 -55.54 5.17
CA ASN A 102 -4.98 -54.32 5.91
C ASN A 102 -5.70 -53.33 4.97
N PRO A 103 -6.99 -53.04 5.20
CA PRO A 103 -7.79 -52.17 4.32
C PRO A 103 -7.38 -50.69 4.37
N ALA A 104 -6.54 -50.27 5.33
CA ALA A 104 -6.02 -48.91 5.40
C ALA A 104 -4.86 -48.65 4.40
N ILE A 105 -4.40 -49.69 3.69
CA ILE A 105 -3.29 -49.61 2.75
C ILE A 105 -3.80 -49.85 1.32
N GLU A 106 -3.50 -48.93 0.41
CA GLU A 106 -3.76 -49.08 -1.01
C GLU A 106 -2.57 -49.79 -1.67
N PHE A 107 -2.75 -51.06 -2.08
CA PHE A 107 -1.70 -51.80 -2.78
C PHE A 107 -1.86 -51.70 -4.30
N ILE A 108 -0.76 -51.38 -4.99
CA ILE A 108 -0.71 -51.20 -6.44
C ILE A 108 0.34 -52.13 -7.05
N ASP A 109 -0.09 -52.95 -8.01
CA ASP A 109 0.82 -53.69 -8.89
C ASP A 109 1.41 -52.72 -9.93
N GLY A 110 2.72 -52.51 -9.90
CA GLY A 110 3.38 -51.52 -10.75
C GLY A 110 4.90 -51.54 -10.68
N GLU A 111 5.52 -50.77 -11.57
CA GLU A 111 6.97 -50.65 -11.70
C GLU A 111 7.45 -49.30 -11.17
N ALA A 112 8.59 -49.26 -10.46
CA ALA A 112 9.16 -48.03 -9.90
C ALA A 112 9.50 -46.97 -10.97
N LYS A 113 9.78 -47.40 -12.22
CA LYS A 113 10.13 -46.52 -13.35
C LYS A 113 8.92 -45.80 -13.98
N LYS A 114 7.70 -46.15 -13.58
CA LYS A 114 6.47 -45.55 -14.06
C LYS A 114 5.38 -45.66 -12.99
N LEU A 115 5.41 -44.74 -12.05
CA LEU A 115 4.48 -44.73 -10.93
C LEU A 115 3.08 -44.35 -11.44
N PRO A 116 2.04 -45.16 -11.21
CA PRO A 116 0.67 -44.92 -11.68
C PRO A 116 -0.06 -43.89 -10.80
N LEU A 117 0.62 -42.80 -10.45
CA LEU A 117 0.12 -41.73 -9.60
C LEU A 117 0.30 -40.37 -10.28
N PRO A 118 -0.62 -39.41 -10.07
CA PRO A 118 -0.46 -38.04 -10.57
C PRO A 118 0.77 -37.35 -9.98
N ASP A 119 1.24 -36.32 -10.68
CA ASP A 119 2.27 -35.43 -10.17
C ASP A 119 1.83 -34.83 -8.82
N ARG A 120 2.76 -34.73 -7.87
CA ARG A 120 2.52 -34.10 -6.55
C ARG A 120 1.37 -34.72 -5.73
N SER A 121 1.12 -36.01 -5.90
CA SER A 121 -0.02 -36.70 -5.26
C SER A 121 0.27 -37.31 -3.88
N VAL A 122 1.53 -37.42 -3.47
CA VAL A 122 1.94 -37.93 -2.16
C VAL A 122 2.95 -37.02 -1.48
N GLU A 123 2.97 -36.96 -0.15
CA GLU A 123 3.92 -36.09 0.57
C GLU A 123 5.34 -36.65 0.54
N TRP A 124 5.48 -37.92 0.89
CA TRP A 124 6.76 -38.62 0.95
C TRP A 124 6.74 -39.89 0.10
N VAL A 125 7.89 -40.21 -0.48
CA VAL A 125 8.16 -41.53 -1.06
C VAL A 125 9.20 -42.24 -0.20
N THR A 126 8.92 -43.48 0.20
CA THR A 126 9.87 -44.37 0.85
C THR A 126 10.29 -45.49 -0.08
N SER A 127 11.51 -45.99 0.08
CA SER A 127 11.98 -47.22 -0.57
C SER A 127 13.15 -47.79 0.21
N PHE A 128 12.99 -48.99 0.74
CA PHE A 128 13.99 -49.63 1.60
C PHE A 128 14.41 -50.96 1.00
N ASP A 129 15.71 -51.13 0.73
CA ASP A 129 16.27 -52.39 0.23
C ASP A 129 15.58 -52.83 -1.08
N CYS A 130 15.51 -51.89 -2.04
CA CYS A 130 14.80 -52.06 -3.30
C CYS A 130 15.61 -51.55 -4.50
N LEU A 131 16.27 -50.39 -4.40
CA LEU A 131 16.90 -49.75 -5.56
C LEU A 131 18.12 -50.53 -6.09
N GLU A 132 18.84 -51.25 -5.23
CA GLU A 132 19.93 -52.15 -5.62
C GLU A 132 19.45 -53.37 -6.41
N HIS A 133 18.16 -53.71 -6.32
CA HIS A 133 17.51 -54.72 -7.15
C HIS A 133 17.02 -54.19 -8.50
N CYS A 134 17.16 -52.88 -8.78
CA CYS A 134 16.84 -52.31 -10.09
C CYS A 134 18.06 -52.34 -11.01
N LEU A 135 17.85 -52.30 -12.34
CA LEU A 135 18.94 -52.14 -13.29
C LEU A 135 19.56 -50.74 -13.18
N GLU A 136 20.87 -50.65 -13.34
CA GLU A 136 21.62 -49.40 -13.18
C GLU A 136 21.15 -48.31 -14.15
N GLU A 137 20.75 -48.70 -15.37
CA GLU A 137 20.23 -47.80 -16.40
C GLU A 137 18.85 -47.19 -16.07
N ASP A 138 18.09 -47.84 -15.18
CA ASP A 138 16.73 -47.39 -14.79
C ASP A 138 16.75 -46.43 -13.60
N ILE A 139 17.85 -46.35 -12.84
CA ILE A 139 17.92 -45.59 -11.58
C ILE A 139 17.55 -44.11 -11.75
N ASP A 140 18.03 -43.46 -12.80
CA ASP A 140 17.74 -42.04 -13.04
C ASP A 140 16.26 -41.80 -13.38
N THR A 141 15.64 -42.73 -14.12
CA THR A 141 14.21 -42.70 -14.43
C THR A 141 13.37 -42.88 -13.18
N ILE A 142 13.73 -43.85 -12.33
CA ILE A 142 13.05 -44.13 -11.06
C ILE A 142 13.10 -42.92 -10.12
N LEU A 143 14.27 -42.32 -9.93
CA LEU A 143 14.41 -41.13 -9.07
C LEU A 143 13.66 -39.91 -9.62
N THR A 144 13.52 -39.82 -10.95
CA THR A 144 12.70 -38.77 -11.59
C THR A 144 11.21 -38.98 -11.33
N GLU A 145 10.73 -40.23 -11.37
CA GLU A 145 9.35 -40.55 -10.97
C GLU A 145 9.10 -40.27 -9.50
N PHE A 146 10.07 -40.54 -8.62
CA PHE A 146 9.97 -40.23 -7.19
C PHE A 146 9.78 -38.71 -7.01
N ASP A 147 10.60 -37.87 -7.67
CA ASP A 147 10.43 -36.40 -7.61
C ASP A 147 9.11 -35.94 -8.20
N ARG A 148 8.63 -36.59 -9.26
CA ARG A 148 7.37 -36.22 -9.91
C ARG A 148 6.19 -36.37 -8.95
N VAL A 149 6.11 -37.47 -8.22
CA VAL A 149 4.94 -37.77 -7.37
C VAL A 149 5.02 -37.18 -5.96
N ALA A 150 6.23 -37.03 -5.39
CA ALA A 150 6.41 -36.53 -4.02
C ALA A 150 6.24 -35.01 -3.92
N THR A 151 5.77 -34.47 -2.80
CA THR A 151 5.77 -33.01 -2.55
C THR A 151 6.86 -32.55 -1.59
N LYS A 152 7.24 -33.38 -0.62
CA LYS A 152 8.21 -33.04 0.44
C LYS A 152 9.59 -33.68 0.26
N GLY A 153 9.67 -34.90 -0.27
CA GLY A 153 10.95 -35.57 -0.47
C GLY A 153 10.90 -37.11 -0.45
N PHE A 154 12.08 -37.73 -0.28
CA PHE A 154 12.22 -39.19 -0.25
C PHE A 154 12.96 -39.67 0.99
N VAL A 155 12.68 -40.91 1.41
CA VAL A 155 13.42 -41.63 2.45
C VAL A 155 13.84 -42.99 1.91
N LEU A 156 15.15 -43.23 1.82
CA LEU A 156 15.69 -44.39 1.12
C LEU A 156 16.72 -45.15 1.95
N SER A 157 16.75 -46.48 1.84
CA SER A 157 17.90 -47.28 2.27
C SER A 157 18.35 -48.18 1.14
N ILE A 158 19.66 -48.28 0.94
CA ILE A 158 20.28 -48.94 -0.22
C ILE A 158 21.44 -49.80 0.28
N SER A 159 21.48 -51.07 -0.14
CA SER A 159 22.62 -51.95 0.12
C SER A 159 23.74 -51.74 -0.91
N TYR A 160 24.99 -51.70 -0.44
CA TYR A 160 26.19 -51.60 -1.29
C TYR A 160 26.91 -52.92 -1.49
N ASP A 161 26.48 -53.95 -0.78
CA ASP A 161 27.11 -55.26 -0.81
C ASP A 161 26.44 -56.12 -1.89
N PRO A 162 27.20 -56.94 -2.63
CA PRO A 162 26.61 -57.85 -3.59
C PRO A 162 25.87 -59.01 -2.89
N ASP A 163 24.61 -59.26 -3.23
CA ASP A 163 23.87 -60.46 -2.80
C ASP A 163 23.70 -61.46 -3.97
N HIS A 164 23.82 -62.75 -3.66
CA HIS A 164 23.69 -63.85 -4.61
C HIS A 164 22.85 -64.98 -4.00
N CYS A 165 22.01 -65.60 -4.81
CA CYS A 165 21.28 -66.81 -4.43
C CYS A 165 21.48 -67.89 -5.48
N ALA A 166 21.99 -69.05 -5.06
CA ALA A 166 22.29 -70.18 -5.94
C ALA A 166 23.12 -69.82 -7.19
N GLY A 167 24.10 -68.90 -7.02
CA GLY A 167 24.96 -68.45 -8.12
C GLY A 167 24.38 -67.32 -8.98
N VAL A 168 23.18 -66.84 -8.67
CA VAL A 168 22.51 -65.76 -9.41
C VAL A 168 22.56 -64.46 -8.63
N PRO A 169 23.06 -63.34 -9.21
CA PRO A 169 23.12 -62.05 -8.51
C PRO A 169 21.71 -61.49 -8.31
N LEU A 170 21.41 -61.12 -7.06
CA LEU A 170 20.14 -60.51 -6.65
C LEU A 170 20.21 -58.97 -6.65
N HIS A 171 21.35 -58.41 -6.26
CA HIS A 171 21.61 -56.97 -6.40
C HIS A 171 22.17 -56.70 -7.80
N MET A 172 21.33 -56.13 -8.65
CA MET A 172 21.69 -55.81 -10.04
C MET A 172 22.49 -54.51 -10.13
N THR A 173 22.33 -53.60 -9.16
CA THR A 173 23.08 -52.34 -9.07
C THR A 173 23.90 -52.30 -7.79
N VAL A 174 25.16 -52.71 -7.88
CA VAL A 174 26.14 -52.63 -6.79
C VAL A 174 27.09 -51.46 -7.09
N ARG A 175 26.89 -50.33 -6.39
CA ARG A 175 27.66 -49.10 -6.56
C ARG A 175 28.04 -48.49 -5.21
N PRO A 176 29.21 -47.82 -5.10
CA PRO A 176 29.63 -47.16 -3.86
C PRO A 176 28.65 -46.05 -3.43
N GLU A 177 28.60 -45.76 -2.13
CA GLU A 177 27.76 -44.70 -1.56
C GLU A 177 27.86 -43.35 -2.29
N ALA A 178 29.07 -42.92 -2.67
CA ALA A 178 29.28 -41.64 -3.34
C ALA A 178 28.49 -41.52 -4.65
N TRP A 179 28.34 -42.62 -5.39
CA TRP A 179 27.58 -42.67 -6.63
C TRP A 179 26.08 -42.43 -6.39
N TRP A 180 25.54 -43.02 -5.32
CA TRP A 180 24.15 -42.79 -4.91
C TRP A 180 23.93 -41.36 -4.41
N ILE A 181 24.84 -40.83 -3.58
CA ILE A 181 24.76 -39.44 -3.10
C ILE A 181 24.78 -38.44 -4.25
N GLU A 182 25.65 -38.63 -5.24
CA GLU A 182 25.71 -37.77 -6.44
C GLU A 182 24.35 -37.71 -7.14
N LYS A 183 23.70 -38.86 -7.32
CA LYS A 183 22.38 -38.93 -7.95
C LYS A 183 21.29 -38.28 -7.10
N LEU A 184 21.27 -38.54 -5.80
CA LEU A 184 20.23 -38.05 -4.87
C LEU A 184 20.30 -36.53 -4.63
N ARG A 185 21.50 -35.94 -4.62
CA ARG A 185 21.70 -34.48 -4.44
C ARG A 185 21.07 -33.62 -5.55
N ARG A 186 20.74 -34.22 -6.69
CA ARG A 186 20.02 -33.53 -7.78
C ARG A 186 18.60 -33.14 -7.38
N TYR A 187 18.00 -33.85 -6.42
CA TYR A 187 16.58 -33.71 -6.06
C TYR A 187 16.36 -32.99 -4.72
N GLY A 188 17.38 -32.92 -3.85
CA GLY A 188 17.22 -32.31 -2.53
C GLY A 188 18.50 -32.27 -1.70
N GLU A 189 18.40 -31.69 -0.51
CA GLU A 189 19.44 -31.82 0.51
C GLU A 189 19.44 -33.26 1.04
N VAL A 190 20.62 -33.90 1.01
CA VAL A 190 20.78 -35.29 1.42
C VAL A 190 21.32 -35.32 2.85
N ALA A 191 20.52 -35.83 3.78
CA ALA A 191 20.89 -36.10 5.16
C ALA A 191 20.82 -37.60 5.45
N LYS A 192 21.49 -38.05 6.52
CA LYS A 192 21.36 -39.41 7.05
C LYS A 192 20.57 -39.32 8.36
N ALA A 193 19.47 -40.06 8.48
CA ALA A 193 18.62 -40.05 9.67
C ALA A 193 18.04 -41.44 9.96
N GLY A 194 17.94 -41.83 11.24
CA GLY A 194 17.42 -43.15 11.68
C GLY A 194 18.47 -44.25 11.85
N ARG A 195 18.04 -45.51 12.00
CA ARG A 195 18.89 -46.72 11.99
C ARG A 195 18.14 -47.91 11.37
N VAL A 196 18.68 -48.56 10.33
CA VAL A 196 18.11 -49.80 9.77
C VAL A 196 19.02 -50.98 10.17
N PRO A 197 18.47 -52.13 10.63
CA PRO A 197 19.28 -53.21 11.20
C PRO A 197 20.30 -53.88 10.27
N ILE A 198 20.20 -53.72 8.94
CA ILE A 198 21.03 -54.44 7.96
C ILE A 198 21.72 -53.54 6.92
N THR A 199 21.09 -52.43 6.49
CA THR A 199 21.62 -51.57 5.40
C THR A 199 22.22 -50.22 5.84
N GLY A 200 22.26 -49.93 7.15
CA GLY A 200 22.86 -48.71 7.69
C GLY A 200 21.85 -47.59 8.00
N VAL A 201 22.26 -46.32 7.90
CA VAL A 201 21.41 -45.15 8.21
C VAL A 201 20.68 -44.69 6.94
N PRO A 202 19.32 -44.62 6.93
CA PRO A 202 18.56 -44.13 5.79
C PRO A 202 18.99 -42.75 5.30
N TYR A 203 18.92 -42.55 3.99
CA TYR A 203 19.01 -41.25 3.34
C TYR A 203 17.66 -40.54 3.43
N LEU A 204 17.67 -39.34 3.99
CA LEU A 204 16.57 -38.38 3.92
C LEU A 204 16.91 -37.34 2.86
N ILE A 205 16.06 -37.23 1.83
CA ILE A 205 16.19 -36.24 0.76
C ILE A 205 15.06 -35.24 0.92
N CYS A 206 15.38 -34.06 1.47
CA CYS A 206 14.42 -32.96 1.56
C CYS A 206 14.41 -32.20 0.24
N ARG A 207 13.27 -32.20 -0.45
CA ARG A 207 13.13 -31.58 -1.77
C ARG A 207 13.45 -30.08 -1.70
N LYS A 208 14.24 -29.56 -2.65
CA LYS A 208 14.47 -28.12 -2.75
C LYS A 208 13.14 -27.43 -3.06
N PRO A 209 12.70 -26.42 -2.28
CA PRO A 209 11.51 -25.67 -2.62
C PRO A 209 11.75 -24.98 -3.98
N ILE A 210 10.85 -25.20 -4.94
CA ILE A 210 10.87 -24.44 -6.19
C ILE A 210 10.52 -23.00 -5.79
N PRO A 211 11.40 -22.01 -6.02
CA PRO A 211 11.10 -20.65 -5.66
C PRO A 211 9.85 -20.21 -6.40
N LYS A 212 8.88 -19.70 -5.65
CA LYS A 212 7.70 -19.03 -6.18
C LYS A 212 8.14 -17.91 -7.13
N ARG A 213 7.47 -17.71 -8.27
CA ARG A 213 7.91 -16.77 -9.32
C ARG A 213 6.92 -15.63 -9.56
N VAL A 214 7.46 -14.48 -9.95
CA VAL A 214 6.74 -13.39 -10.64
C VAL A 214 7.25 -13.35 -12.08
N ILE A 215 6.36 -13.51 -13.05
CA ILE A 215 6.63 -13.54 -14.47
C ILE A 215 6.13 -12.23 -15.09
N CYS A 216 7.05 -11.35 -15.47
CA CYS A 216 6.71 -10.10 -16.15
C CYS A 216 6.66 -10.32 -17.66
N TYR A 217 5.49 -10.13 -18.27
CA TYR A 217 5.28 -10.31 -19.71
C TYR A 217 5.62 -9.01 -20.47
N CYS A 218 6.83 -8.93 -21.03
CA CYS A 218 7.40 -7.71 -21.61
C CYS A 218 7.28 -7.70 -23.15
N VAL A 219 6.26 -7.01 -23.66
CA VAL A 219 6.00 -6.77 -25.10
C VAL A 219 5.79 -5.28 -25.40
N GLY A 220 5.82 -4.89 -26.68
CA GLY A 220 5.72 -3.48 -27.09
C GLY A 220 7.06 -2.76 -27.19
N GLY A 221 7.01 -1.42 -27.24
CA GLY A 221 8.22 -0.59 -27.26
C GLY A 221 8.94 -0.54 -25.91
N LEU A 222 10.14 0.03 -25.88
CA LEU A 222 11.02 0.05 -24.69
C LEU A 222 10.33 0.58 -23.41
N GLY A 223 9.51 1.63 -23.55
CA GLY A 223 8.67 2.21 -22.49
C GLY A 223 7.75 1.20 -21.81
N ASN A 224 7.02 0.46 -22.64
CA ASN A 224 5.99 -0.48 -22.20
C ASN A 224 6.59 -1.77 -21.63
N ARG A 225 7.89 -2.00 -21.81
CA ARG A 225 8.62 -3.14 -21.23
C ARG A 225 9.28 -2.81 -19.91
N LEU A 226 9.95 -1.66 -19.80
CA LEU A 226 10.72 -1.31 -18.61
C LEU A 226 9.85 -0.83 -17.44
N LEU A 227 8.72 -0.15 -17.69
CA LEU A 227 7.80 0.29 -16.65
C LEU A 227 7.15 -0.88 -15.87
N PRO A 228 6.48 -1.85 -16.52
CA PRO A 228 5.92 -2.99 -15.80
C PRO A 228 7.01 -3.89 -15.19
N LEU A 229 8.18 -4.02 -15.84
CA LEU A 229 9.32 -4.74 -15.29
C LEU A 229 9.75 -4.15 -13.94
N ALA A 230 9.88 -2.83 -13.85
CA ALA A 230 10.22 -2.16 -12.60
C ALA A 230 9.16 -2.39 -11.49
N SER A 231 7.89 -2.48 -11.86
CA SER A 231 6.81 -2.83 -10.92
C SER A 231 6.91 -4.29 -10.46
N CYS A 232 7.23 -5.21 -11.37
CA CYS A 232 7.37 -6.63 -11.06
C CYS A 232 8.58 -6.94 -10.18
N VAL A 233 9.66 -6.14 -10.25
CA VAL A 233 10.80 -6.23 -9.31
C VAL A 233 10.32 -5.98 -7.88
N GLU A 234 9.55 -4.92 -7.67
CA GLU A 234 9.02 -4.61 -6.33
C GLU A 234 8.03 -5.67 -5.87
N LEU A 235 7.15 -6.14 -6.76
CA LEU A 235 6.22 -7.24 -6.46
C LEU A 235 6.98 -8.51 -6.03
N ALA A 236 8.00 -8.91 -6.80
CA ALA A 236 8.83 -10.07 -6.48
C ALA A 236 9.52 -9.93 -5.12
N ARG A 237 10.07 -8.74 -4.84
CA ARG A 237 10.73 -8.42 -3.57
C ARG A 237 9.77 -8.52 -2.38
N ARG A 238 8.57 -7.93 -2.47
CA ARG A 238 7.60 -7.93 -1.36
C ARG A 238 6.97 -9.30 -1.10
N THR A 239 6.87 -10.13 -2.14
CA THR A 239 6.26 -11.47 -2.06
C THR A 239 7.29 -12.58 -1.82
N GLY A 240 8.58 -12.26 -1.75
CA GLY A 240 9.65 -13.25 -1.62
C GLY A 240 9.77 -14.18 -2.83
N ARG A 241 9.36 -13.71 -4.01
CA ARG A 241 9.34 -14.48 -5.27
C ARG A 241 10.56 -14.18 -6.13
N GLN A 242 10.97 -15.14 -6.95
CA GLN A 242 11.96 -14.92 -8.00
C GLN A 242 11.34 -14.16 -9.18
N LEU A 243 11.95 -13.05 -9.58
CA LEU A 243 11.56 -12.35 -10.80
C LEU A 243 12.07 -13.09 -12.04
N VAL A 244 11.20 -13.25 -13.02
CA VAL A 244 11.49 -13.82 -14.33
C VAL A 244 10.79 -12.97 -15.40
N ILE A 245 11.41 -12.77 -16.56
CA ILE A 245 10.85 -11.97 -17.65
C ILE A 245 10.60 -12.80 -18.89
N LEU A 246 9.49 -12.55 -19.58
CA LEU A 246 9.34 -12.94 -20.98
C LEU A 246 9.65 -11.70 -21.82
N TRP A 247 10.88 -11.64 -22.36
CA TRP A 247 11.35 -10.51 -23.17
C TRP A 247 11.41 -10.90 -24.64
N ARG A 248 10.45 -10.42 -25.43
CA ARG A 248 10.34 -10.79 -26.86
C ARG A 248 11.24 -9.97 -27.74
N ASN A 249 12.32 -10.54 -28.25
CA ASN A 249 13.17 -9.89 -29.25
C ASN A 249 12.70 -10.12 -30.70
N ASP A 250 11.60 -10.86 -30.89
CA ASP A 250 10.92 -11.09 -32.18
C ASP A 250 9.75 -10.13 -32.43
N ASP A 251 9.43 -9.26 -31.46
CA ASP A 251 8.44 -8.18 -31.60
C ASP A 251 9.02 -7.06 -32.48
N PHE A 252 8.32 -6.68 -33.55
CA PHE A 252 8.76 -5.66 -34.50
C PHE A 252 8.94 -4.26 -33.86
N ARG A 253 8.36 -4.04 -32.67
CA ARG A 253 8.51 -2.80 -31.89
C ARG A 253 9.77 -2.78 -31.01
N CYS A 254 10.45 -3.93 -30.82
CA CYS A 254 11.68 -4.03 -30.04
C CYS A 254 12.49 -5.30 -30.40
N GLN A 255 13.34 -5.21 -31.43
CA GLN A 255 14.08 -6.36 -31.97
C GLN A 255 15.47 -6.57 -31.33
N VAL A 256 15.53 -6.62 -30.01
CA VAL A 256 16.80 -6.74 -29.26
C VAL A 256 16.57 -7.51 -27.96
N ALA A 257 17.53 -8.33 -27.55
CA ALA A 257 17.45 -9.02 -26.26
C ALA A 257 17.78 -8.07 -25.10
N PHE A 258 17.20 -8.31 -23.92
CA PHE A 258 17.46 -7.51 -22.71
C PHE A 258 18.96 -7.39 -22.39
N ARG A 259 19.70 -8.50 -22.49
CA ARG A 259 21.16 -8.59 -22.25
C ARG A 259 22.03 -7.80 -23.25
N GLU A 260 21.45 -7.38 -24.37
CA GLU A 260 22.13 -6.54 -25.37
C GLU A 260 21.87 -5.04 -25.14
N LEU A 261 21.04 -4.71 -24.15
CA LEU A 261 20.77 -3.35 -23.70
C LEU A 261 21.38 -3.08 -22.33
N PHE A 262 21.25 -4.03 -21.39
CA PHE A 262 21.66 -3.87 -20.00
C PHE A 262 22.55 -5.02 -19.49
N GLU A 263 23.47 -4.71 -18.58
CA GLU A 263 24.32 -5.70 -17.89
C GLU A 263 23.56 -6.50 -16.82
N ASN A 264 22.39 -6.01 -16.41
CA ASN A 264 21.58 -6.60 -15.34
C ASN A 264 21.18 -8.04 -15.69
N GLN A 265 21.43 -8.99 -14.78
CA GLN A 265 21.06 -10.38 -14.97
C GLN A 265 19.64 -10.63 -14.46
N ILE A 266 18.71 -10.86 -15.37
CA ILE A 266 17.33 -11.24 -15.06
C ILE A 266 17.00 -12.54 -15.81
N PRO A 267 16.55 -13.61 -15.13
CA PRO A 267 16.14 -14.85 -15.79
C PRO A 267 15.05 -14.62 -16.84
N THR A 268 15.18 -15.26 -17.99
CA THR A 268 14.23 -15.13 -19.12
C THR A 268 13.43 -16.42 -19.33
N LEU A 269 12.16 -16.30 -19.67
CA LEU A 269 11.30 -17.39 -20.15
C LEU A 269 11.09 -17.30 -21.66
N SER A 270 10.97 -18.46 -22.29
CA SER A 270 10.52 -18.62 -23.67
C SER A 270 9.00 -18.82 -23.74
N ASP A 271 8.42 -18.68 -24.93
CA ASP A 271 7.00 -19.01 -25.16
C ASP A 271 6.70 -20.49 -24.81
N ALA A 272 7.64 -21.41 -25.10
CA ALA A 272 7.49 -22.83 -24.78
C ALA A 272 7.47 -23.09 -23.26
N ASP A 273 8.17 -22.26 -22.47
CA ASP A 273 8.11 -22.35 -21.01
C ASP A 273 6.76 -21.86 -20.47
N MET A 274 6.15 -20.85 -21.12
CA MET A 274 4.81 -20.37 -20.75
C MET A 274 3.74 -21.44 -20.93
N GLU A 275 3.83 -22.25 -21.99
CA GLU A 275 2.91 -23.36 -22.26
C GLU A 275 2.95 -24.46 -21.18
N GLN A 276 4.03 -24.53 -20.38
CA GLN A 276 4.19 -25.50 -19.30
C GLN A 276 3.64 -25.01 -17.95
N ILE A 277 3.30 -23.73 -17.83
CA ILE A 277 2.78 -23.15 -16.58
C ILE A 277 1.39 -23.75 -16.28
N ARG A 278 1.15 -24.07 -15.00
CA ARG A 278 -0.11 -24.64 -14.51
C ARG A 278 -0.62 -23.84 -13.33
N ALA A 279 -1.92 -23.52 -13.33
CA ALA A 279 -2.60 -22.74 -12.29
C ALA A 279 -1.88 -21.43 -11.84
N PRO A 280 -1.45 -20.56 -12.77
CA PRO A 280 -0.89 -19.27 -12.39
C PRO A 280 -1.98 -18.32 -11.89
N LYS A 281 -1.60 -17.35 -11.06
CA LYS A 281 -2.39 -16.12 -10.93
C LYS A 281 -2.01 -15.18 -12.07
N ILE A 282 -2.98 -14.62 -12.78
CA ILE A 282 -2.72 -13.72 -13.91
C ILE A 282 -3.30 -12.33 -13.62
N TYR A 283 -2.48 -11.31 -13.77
CA TYR A 283 -2.83 -9.89 -13.66
C TYR A 283 -2.68 -9.23 -15.03
N ALA A 284 -3.78 -9.09 -15.76
CA ALA A 284 -3.78 -8.62 -17.14
C ALA A 284 -5.15 -8.03 -17.53
N ASP A 285 -5.18 -7.23 -18.62
CA ASP A 285 -6.42 -6.80 -19.27
C ASP A 285 -6.69 -7.69 -20.49
N MET A 286 -7.88 -8.27 -20.59
CA MET A 286 -8.20 -9.23 -21.64
C MET A 286 -8.14 -8.62 -23.06
N ASN A 287 -8.47 -7.34 -23.22
CA ASN A 287 -8.40 -6.69 -24.53
C ASN A 287 -6.95 -6.54 -24.97
N ASP A 288 -6.07 -6.13 -24.05
CA ASP A 288 -4.65 -5.98 -24.34
C ASP A 288 -3.99 -7.34 -24.60
N VAL A 289 -4.38 -8.40 -23.87
CA VAL A 289 -3.89 -9.77 -24.11
C VAL A 289 -4.32 -10.25 -25.50
N SER A 290 -5.59 -10.05 -25.86
CA SER A 290 -6.13 -10.44 -27.17
C SER A 290 -5.46 -9.68 -28.31
N PHE A 291 -5.26 -8.38 -28.12
CA PHE A 291 -4.60 -7.51 -29.07
C PHE A 291 -3.14 -7.93 -29.30
N GLU A 292 -2.38 -8.17 -28.23
CA GLU A 292 -0.99 -8.63 -28.35
C GLU A 292 -0.86 -10.03 -28.95
N ALA A 293 -1.79 -10.93 -28.64
CA ALA A 293 -1.83 -12.26 -29.22
C ALA A 293 -2.07 -12.22 -30.74
N ALA A 294 -3.01 -11.38 -31.19
CA ALA A 294 -3.27 -11.17 -32.61
C ALA A 294 -2.07 -10.50 -33.31
N LEU A 295 -1.46 -9.50 -32.66
CA LEU A 295 -0.38 -8.71 -33.24
C LEU A 295 0.91 -9.53 -33.44
N ASN A 296 1.27 -10.37 -32.46
CA ASN A 296 2.49 -11.18 -32.50
C ASN A 296 2.23 -12.65 -32.91
N GLN A 297 0.99 -13.00 -33.24
CA GLN A 297 0.53 -14.35 -33.58
C GLN A 297 0.87 -15.43 -32.53
N LYS A 298 0.74 -15.09 -31.24
CA LYS A 298 1.17 -15.96 -30.13
C LYS A 298 0.12 -16.02 -29.04
N SER A 299 -0.36 -17.23 -28.76
CA SER A 299 -1.53 -17.45 -27.91
C SER A 299 -1.22 -17.86 -26.47
N ALA A 300 0.03 -18.16 -26.11
CA ALA A 300 0.35 -18.75 -24.80
C ALA A 300 -0.25 -17.99 -23.59
N LEU A 301 -0.15 -16.65 -23.56
CA LEU A 301 -0.77 -15.84 -22.50
C LEU A 301 -2.30 -15.81 -22.61
N SER A 302 -2.86 -15.70 -23.83
CA SER A 302 -4.32 -15.71 -24.01
C SER A 302 -4.93 -17.05 -23.62
N ASP A 303 -4.25 -18.15 -23.90
CA ASP A 303 -4.70 -19.51 -23.57
C ASP A 303 -4.71 -19.70 -22.04
N LEU A 304 -3.68 -19.22 -21.33
CA LEU A 304 -3.65 -19.21 -19.87
C LEU A 304 -4.76 -18.32 -19.28
N VAL A 305 -5.04 -17.15 -19.85
CA VAL A 305 -6.12 -16.27 -19.38
C VAL A 305 -7.50 -16.89 -19.64
N LEU A 306 -7.71 -17.52 -20.80
CA LEU A 306 -8.94 -18.25 -21.10
C LEU A 306 -9.15 -19.43 -20.15
N GLN A 307 -8.07 -20.09 -19.73
CA GLN A 307 -8.13 -21.26 -18.85
C GLN A 307 -8.31 -20.88 -17.36
N TYR A 308 -7.59 -19.88 -16.86
CA TYR A 308 -7.51 -19.57 -15.42
C TYR A 308 -8.10 -18.21 -15.02
N GLY A 309 -8.51 -17.39 -16.00
CA GLY A 309 -8.98 -16.03 -15.78
C GLY A 309 -7.84 -15.02 -15.53
N ALA A 310 -8.19 -13.74 -15.57
CA ALA A 310 -7.29 -12.64 -15.21
C ALA A 310 -7.93 -11.73 -14.15
N ALA A 311 -7.12 -11.28 -13.20
CA ALA A 311 -7.47 -10.29 -12.20
C ALA A 311 -7.05 -8.88 -12.66
N ASP A 312 -7.56 -7.84 -11.99
CA ASP A 312 -7.21 -6.45 -12.29
C ASP A 312 -5.70 -6.24 -12.15
N ARG A 313 -5.09 -5.87 -13.27
CA ARG A 313 -3.67 -5.60 -13.43
C ARG A 313 -3.15 -4.42 -12.58
N ASN A 314 -4.04 -3.57 -12.04
CA ASN A 314 -3.69 -2.48 -11.11
C ASN A 314 -3.73 -2.90 -9.63
N ALA A 315 -4.41 -4.00 -9.30
CA ALA A 315 -4.66 -4.48 -7.95
C ALA A 315 -3.96 -5.82 -7.69
N VAL A 316 -2.62 -5.82 -7.86
CA VAL A 316 -1.81 -7.01 -7.57
C VAL A 316 -1.81 -7.33 -6.07
N SER A 317 -1.96 -8.60 -5.72
CA SER A 317 -1.97 -9.04 -4.32
C SER A 317 -0.55 -9.34 -3.84
N LEU A 318 -0.22 -8.89 -2.63
CA LEU A 318 1.03 -9.23 -1.95
C LEU A 318 0.94 -10.54 -1.15
N GLU A 319 -0.26 -11.08 -0.99
CA GLU A 319 -0.56 -12.29 -0.21
C GLU A 319 -0.86 -13.49 -1.12
N ASP A 320 -0.65 -13.36 -2.43
CA ASP A 320 -0.96 -14.42 -3.38
C ASP A 320 -0.12 -15.68 -3.12
N GLU A 321 -0.78 -16.84 -3.01
CA GLU A 321 -0.14 -18.10 -2.67
C GLU A 321 0.27 -18.95 -3.88
N ASN A 322 -0.22 -18.64 -5.10
CA ASN A 322 0.02 -19.44 -6.31
C ASN A 322 1.52 -19.60 -6.59
N GLN A 323 1.94 -20.70 -7.24
CA GLN A 323 3.36 -20.90 -7.55
C GLN A 323 3.92 -19.81 -8.48
N ASP A 324 3.16 -19.49 -9.53
CA ASP A 324 3.50 -18.52 -10.55
C ASP A 324 2.48 -17.38 -10.57
N VAL A 325 2.99 -16.14 -10.54
CA VAL A 325 2.19 -14.92 -10.74
C VAL A 325 2.63 -14.28 -12.05
N ILE A 326 1.73 -14.19 -13.02
CA ILE A 326 1.99 -13.57 -14.33
C ILE A 326 1.41 -12.17 -14.34
N VAL A 327 2.21 -11.18 -14.76
CA VAL A 327 1.81 -9.78 -14.87
C VAL A 327 2.00 -9.32 -16.31
N TYR A 328 0.93 -8.86 -16.95
CA TYR A 328 0.97 -8.15 -18.22
C TYR A 328 0.34 -6.75 -18.08
N HIS A 329 1.18 -5.72 -18.23
CA HIS A 329 0.83 -4.32 -18.01
C HIS A 329 1.70 -3.42 -18.89
N ASN A 330 1.24 -2.22 -19.26
CA ASN A 330 1.98 -1.27 -20.11
C ASN A 330 2.53 -0.04 -19.34
N HIS A 331 2.11 0.13 -18.09
CA HIS A 331 2.49 1.22 -17.18
C HIS A 331 2.97 0.70 -15.80
N LEU A 332 3.18 1.61 -14.85
CA LEU A 332 3.44 1.21 -13.45
C LEU A 332 2.17 0.66 -12.79
N ILE A 333 2.36 -0.29 -11.87
CA ILE A 333 1.26 -0.81 -11.03
C ILE A 333 1.03 0.18 -9.86
N PRO A 334 -0.16 0.81 -9.72
CA PRO A 334 -0.38 1.91 -8.77
C PRO A 334 -0.25 1.53 -7.29
N THR A 335 -0.48 0.27 -6.94
CA THR A 335 -0.49 -0.26 -5.56
C THR A 335 0.90 -0.55 -5.00
N LEU A 336 1.96 -0.45 -5.82
CA LEU A 336 3.32 -0.77 -5.45
C LEU A 336 4.16 0.49 -5.15
N ASP A 337 5.17 0.34 -4.28
CA ASP A 337 6.02 1.44 -3.81
C ASP A 337 6.80 2.09 -4.97
N ARG A 338 6.45 3.34 -5.26
CA ARG A 338 7.05 4.11 -6.36
C ARG A 338 8.53 4.41 -6.17
N ASP A 339 9.01 4.49 -4.93
CA ASP A 339 10.42 4.76 -4.67
C ASP A 339 11.28 3.54 -4.97
N GLN A 340 10.78 2.33 -4.66
CA GLN A 340 11.48 1.08 -5.00
C GLN A 340 11.51 0.83 -6.50
N ILE A 341 10.38 1.06 -7.19
CA ILE A 341 10.27 1.05 -8.65
C ILE A 341 11.31 1.99 -9.27
N ARG A 342 11.42 3.20 -8.73
CA ARG A 342 12.40 4.19 -9.18
C ARG A 342 13.84 3.75 -8.95
N ARG A 343 14.16 3.18 -7.77
CA ARG A 343 15.51 2.67 -7.47
C ARG A 343 15.95 1.59 -8.44
N PHE A 344 15.08 0.64 -8.77
CA PHE A 344 15.40 -0.39 -9.76
C PHE A 344 15.74 0.21 -11.13
N LEU A 345 14.92 1.14 -11.63
CA LEU A 345 15.19 1.80 -12.91
C LEU A 345 16.55 2.52 -12.90
N GLN A 346 16.93 3.15 -11.79
CA GLN A 346 18.23 3.81 -11.62
C GLN A 346 19.41 2.85 -11.48
N GLN A 347 19.16 1.57 -11.18
CA GLN A 347 20.15 0.51 -11.12
C GLN A 347 20.30 -0.25 -12.44
N LEU A 348 19.47 0.05 -13.45
CA LEU A 348 19.71 -0.45 -14.80
C LEU A 348 21.02 0.13 -15.32
N ARG A 349 21.92 -0.74 -15.78
CA ARG A 349 23.24 -0.36 -16.29
C ARG A 349 23.29 -0.70 -17.77
N PRO A 350 23.39 0.29 -18.68
CA PRO A 350 23.62 0.02 -20.08
C PRO A 350 24.88 -0.85 -20.27
N ILE A 351 24.90 -1.72 -21.27
CA ILE A 351 26.11 -2.48 -21.59
C ILE A 351 27.31 -1.54 -21.86
N PRO A 352 28.56 -1.99 -21.64
CA PRO A 352 29.74 -1.11 -21.67
C PRO A 352 29.88 -0.29 -22.97
N GLU A 353 29.49 -0.87 -24.10
CA GLU A 353 29.48 -0.19 -25.40
C GLU A 353 28.53 1.01 -25.41
N LEU A 354 27.29 0.84 -24.95
CA LEU A 354 26.30 1.91 -24.88
C LEU A 354 26.67 2.95 -23.82
N GLN A 355 27.17 2.49 -22.67
CA GLN A 355 27.64 3.37 -21.61
C GLN A 355 28.78 4.28 -22.11
N SER A 356 29.75 3.72 -22.83
CA SER A 356 30.85 4.48 -23.43
C SER A 356 30.36 5.54 -24.42
N ARG A 357 29.35 5.22 -25.24
CA ARG A 357 28.73 6.19 -26.17
C ARG A 357 28.02 7.33 -25.44
N ILE A 358 27.32 7.03 -24.34
CA ILE A 358 26.65 8.01 -23.49
C ILE A 358 27.68 8.95 -22.87
N ASP A 359 28.74 8.39 -22.27
CA ASP A 359 29.76 9.19 -21.57
C ASP A 359 30.62 10.02 -22.51
N ALA A 360 31.03 9.46 -23.65
CA ALA A 360 31.79 10.19 -24.67
C ALA A 360 31.00 11.39 -25.20
N PHE A 361 29.74 11.19 -25.61
CA PHE A 361 28.91 12.27 -26.12
C PHE A 361 28.58 13.31 -25.04
N ALA A 362 28.30 12.88 -23.81
CA ALA A 362 28.03 13.79 -22.71
C ALA A 362 29.24 14.66 -22.36
N ALA A 363 30.45 14.09 -22.36
CA ALA A 363 31.69 14.82 -22.12
C ALA A 363 32.01 15.79 -23.27
N GLU A 364 31.90 15.33 -24.52
CA GLU A 364 32.19 16.14 -25.72
C GLU A 364 31.26 17.35 -25.84
N GLN A 365 29.96 17.16 -25.61
CA GLN A 365 28.95 18.22 -25.77
C GLN A 365 28.62 18.95 -24.46
N GLY A 366 29.26 18.60 -23.34
CA GLY A 366 28.94 19.16 -22.02
C GLY A 366 27.46 18.97 -21.65
N ILE A 367 26.96 17.74 -21.74
CA ILE A 367 25.57 17.40 -21.41
C ILE A 367 25.43 17.20 -19.90
N ASP A 368 24.90 18.22 -19.24
CA ASP A 368 24.56 18.22 -17.82
C ASP A 368 23.21 18.92 -17.58
N ARG A 369 22.92 19.25 -16.31
CA ARG A 369 21.66 19.91 -15.91
C ARG A 369 21.52 21.34 -16.42
N THR A 370 22.55 21.95 -16.98
CA THR A 370 22.49 23.27 -17.62
C THR A 370 21.89 23.20 -19.03
N VAL A 371 21.94 22.04 -19.68
CA VAL A 371 21.31 21.78 -20.98
C VAL A 371 19.85 21.38 -20.76
N MET A 372 18.93 21.94 -21.55
CA MET A 372 17.51 21.58 -21.49
C MET A 372 17.21 20.39 -22.39
N GLY A 373 16.60 19.34 -21.85
CA GLY A 373 16.26 18.15 -22.63
C GLY A 373 14.94 18.32 -23.37
N VAL A 374 14.94 17.94 -24.65
CA VAL A 374 13.79 17.94 -25.55
C VAL A 374 13.62 16.55 -26.13
N HIS A 375 12.47 15.92 -25.86
CA HIS A 375 12.06 14.70 -26.55
C HIS A 375 10.95 15.06 -27.54
N ALA A 376 11.34 15.21 -28.80
CA ALA A 376 10.44 15.56 -29.88
C ALA A 376 9.91 14.27 -30.52
N ARG A 377 8.69 13.86 -30.16
CA ARG A 377 8.10 12.60 -30.64
C ARG A 377 7.05 12.90 -31.70
N GLY A 378 7.34 12.56 -32.96
CA GLY A 378 6.50 12.89 -34.13
C GLY A 378 5.61 11.76 -34.62
N THR A 379 5.94 10.50 -34.28
CA THR A 379 5.36 9.31 -34.92
C THR A 379 3.98 8.92 -34.35
N ASP A 380 3.89 8.57 -33.06
CA ASP A 380 2.68 7.99 -32.45
C ASP A 380 1.60 9.03 -32.06
N PHE A 381 2.00 10.29 -31.85
CA PHE A 381 1.12 11.35 -31.35
C PHE A 381 0.79 12.42 -32.40
N ASN A 382 1.34 12.29 -33.62
CA ASN A 382 1.14 13.21 -34.74
C ASN A 382 1.33 14.69 -34.36
N VAL A 383 2.35 14.98 -33.54
CA VAL A 383 2.62 16.32 -32.98
C VAL A 383 3.55 17.06 -33.93
N ASP A 384 3.06 18.14 -34.55
CA ASP A 384 3.85 19.00 -35.42
C ASP A 384 5.13 19.53 -34.75
N VAL A 385 6.26 19.44 -35.46
CA VAL A 385 7.58 19.98 -35.07
C VAL A 385 7.49 21.44 -34.60
N GLN A 386 6.59 22.24 -35.20
CA GLN A 386 6.39 23.65 -34.87
C GLN A 386 6.02 23.86 -33.40
N ARG A 387 5.27 22.94 -32.79
CA ARG A 387 4.92 23.02 -31.36
C ARG A 387 6.13 22.90 -30.44
N TYR A 388 7.15 22.15 -30.87
CA TYR A 388 8.41 22.07 -30.13
C TYR A 388 9.24 23.34 -30.34
N ALA A 389 9.28 23.86 -31.57
CA ALA A 389 9.95 25.12 -31.90
C ALA A 389 9.38 26.33 -31.13
N GLU A 390 8.06 26.42 -30.96
CA GLU A 390 7.41 27.46 -30.16
C GLU A 390 7.85 27.43 -28.69
N LYS A 391 7.93 26.23 -28.09
CA LYS A 391 8.37 26.05 -26.70
C LYS A 391 9.84 26.44 -26.53
N ILE A 392 10.70 26.06 -27.47
CA ILE A 392 12.12 26.45 -27.48
C ILE A 392 12.23 27.98 -27.60
N SER A 393 11.52 28.59 -28.55
CA SER A 393 11.50 30.04 -28.77
C SER A 393 11.10 30.80 -27.52
N LYS A 394 10.10 30.31 -26.77
CA LYS A 394 9.65 30.93 -25.52
C LYS A 394 10.75 30.97 -24.45
N VAL A 395 11.56 29.91 -24.35
CA VAL A 395 12.69 29.85 -23.42
C VAL A 395 13.82 30.77 -23.88
N LEU A 396 14.14 30.78 -25.18
CA LEU A 396 15.20 31.61 -25.75
C LEU A 396 14.93 33.11 -25.62
N LYS A 397 13.66 33.54 -25.60
CA LYS A 397 13.27 34.93 -25.29
C LYS A 397 13.75 35.38 -23.91
N GLN A 398 13.87 34.47 -22.95
CA GLN A 398 14.28 34.76 -21.58
C GLN A 398 15.75 34.43 -21.33
N ARG A 399 16.28 33.42 -22.02
CA ARG A 399 17.64 32.89 -21.85
C ARG A 399 18.25 32.62 -23.22
N GLN A 400 18.78 33.67 -23.86
CA GLN A 400 19.30 33.59 -25.24
C GLN A 400 20.42 32.55 -25.41
N GLN A 401 21.23 32.31 -24.37
CA GLN A 401 22.34 31.36 -24.37
C GLN A 401 21.93 29.92 -23.94
N GLN A 402 20.63 29.65 -23.75
CA GLN A 402 20.18 28.32 -23.34
C GLN A 402 20.46 27.29 -24.44
N ARG A 403 21.09 26.17 -24.05
CA ARG A 403 21.35 25.02 -24.93
C ARG A 403 20.28 23.96 -24.74
N PHE A 404 19.94 23.24 -25.81
CA PHE A 404 18.90 22.22 -25.83
C PHE A 404 19.43 20.92 -26.45
N LEU A 405 19.29 19.80 -25.77
CA LEU A 405 19.52 18.47 -26.37
C LEU A 405 18.20 17.97 -26.95
N VAL A 406 18.14 17.79 -28.27
CA VAL A 406 16.97 17.24 -28.96
C VAL A 406 17.22 15.78 -29.29
N CYS A 407 16.35 14.92 -28.77
CA CYS A 407 16.26 13.52 -29.16
C CYS A 407 14.88 13.27 -29.77
N SER A 408 14.85 12.72 -30.98
CA SER A 408 13.64 12.40 -31.73
C SER A 408 13.67 10.97 -32.28
N ASP A 409 12.50 10.37 -32.42
CA ASP A 409 12.32 9.15 -33.19
C ASP A 409 12.32 9.40 -34.71
N ASP A 410 12.09 10.65 -35.13
CA ASP A 410 12.11 11.10 -36.52
C ASP A 410 13.33 12.00 -36.82
N PRO A 411 14.23 11.60 -37.74
CA PRO A 411 15.41 12.39 -38.10
C PRO A 411 15.07 13.71 -38.83
N GLN A 412 13.86 13.87 -39.37
CA GLN A 412 13.42 15.14 -39.95
C GLN A 412 13.23 16.20 -38.87
N TYR A 413 12.70 15.83 -37.70
CA TYR A 413 12.46 16.77 -36.60
C TYR A 413 13.77 17.29 -36.03
N GLU A 414 14.78 16.43 -35.91
CA GLU A 414 16.11 16.84 -35.45
C GLU A 414 16.75 17.83 -36.42
N ARG A 415 16.65 17.58 -37.73
CA ARG A 415 17.14 18.50 -38.77
C ARG A 415 16.41 19.84 -38.74
N GLN A 416 15.07 19.82 -38.75
CA GLN A 416 14.26 21.04 -38.77
C GLN A 416 14.50 21.92 -37.53
N LEU A 417 14.56 21.33 -36.33
CA LEU A 417 14.84 22.09 -35.11
C LEU A 417 16.28 22.63 -35.09
N LYS A 418 17.25 21.88 -35.61
CA LYS A 418 18.64 22.35 -35.73
C LYS A 418 18.78 23.48 -36.75
N GLU A 419 18.05 23.43 -37.86
CA GLU A 419 18.01 24.52 -38.87
C GLU A 419 17.36 25.80 -38.32
N MET A 420 16.29 25.66 -37.53
CA MET A 420 15.61 26.80 -36.91
C MET A 420 16.43 27.47 -35.80
N PHE A 421 17.24 26.72 -35.06
CA PHE A 421 18.01 27.20 -33.92
C PHE A 421 19.46 26.67 -33.94
N PRO A 422 20.29 27.11 -34.91
CA PRO A 422 21.60 26.53 -35.20
C PRO A 422 22.57 26.58 -34.01
N ASP A 423 22.53 27.65 -33.23
CA ASP A 423 23.48 27.88 -32.13
C ASP A 423 23.03 27.26 -30.79
N ASN A 424 21.73 26.94 -30.64
CA ASN A 424 21.16 26.49 -29.38
C ASN A 424 20.89 24.99 -29.31
N ILE A 425 20.68 24.32 -30.45
CA ILE A 425 20.25 22.92 -30.50
C ILE A 425 21.44 21.98 -30.66
N ILE A 426 21.48 20.94 -29.83
CA ILE A 426 22.41 19.82 -29.88
C ILE A 426 21.62 18.61 -30.36
N VAL A 427 22.11 17.99 -31.44
CA VAL A 427 21.58 16.73 -31.98
C VAL A 427 22.75 15.74 -32.05
N ARG A 428 22.46 14.47 -31.77
CA ARG A 428 23.45 13.40 -31.85
C ARG A 428 23.25 12.62 -33.14
N PRO A 429 24.32 12.26 -33.87
CA PRO A 429 24.22 11.31 -34.97
C PRO A 429 23.82 9.93 -34.44
N LYS A 430 22.79 9.32 -35.04
CA LYS A 430 22.29 7.97 -34.70
C LYS A 430 22.55 7.00 -35.83
N GLN A 431 22.84 5.74 -35.51
CA GLN A 431 23.04 4.69 -36.51
C GLN A 431 21.73 4.30 -37.21
N ASP A 432 20.60 4.39 -36.51
CA ASP A 432 19.28 4.10 -37.06
C ASP A 432 18.18 4.87 -36.32
N HIS A 433 16.99 4.93 -36.92
CA HIS A 433 15.79 5.55 -36.36
C HIS A 433 14.59 4.60 -36.47
N VAL A 434 13.49 4.91 -35.78
CA VAL A 434 12.24 4.17 -35.92
C VAL A 434 11.71 4.38 -37.35
N ARG A 435 11.23 3.30 -37.98
CA ARG A 435 10.67 3.35 -39.33
C ARG A 435 9.24 2.83 -39.33
N ARG A 436 8.49 3.13 -40.38
CA ARG A 436 7.21 2.47 -40.60
C ARG A 436 7.43 1.04 -41.09
N ALA A 437 6.68 0.09 -40.59
CA ALA A 437 6.70 -1.28 -41.10
C ALA A 437 6.06 -1.34 -42.51
N ASP A 438 4.98 -0.59 -42.71
CA ASP A 438 4.36 -0.26 -44.00
C ASP A 438 4.46 1.24 -44.26
N GLY A 439 5.20 1.62 -45.31
CA GLY A 439 5.42 3.01 -45.69
C GLY A 439 4.15 3.81 -46.03
N GLN A 440 3.03 3.14 -46.35
CA GLN A 440 1.78 3.81 -46.73
C GLN A 440 0.79 3.98 -45.56
N ALA A 441 0.88 3.16 -44.52
CA ALA A 441 0.00 3.23 -43.35
C ALA A 441 0.45 4.30 -42.34
N GLY A 442 -0.48 4.77 -41.50
CA GLY A 442 -0.18 5.65 -40.36
C GLY A 442 0.74 4.99 -39.33
N TRP A 443 1.26 5.74 -38.35
CA TRP A 443 2.24 5.23 -37.40
C TRP A 443 1.68 4.26 -36.33
N ILE A 444 0.38 4.34 -36.04
CA ILE A 444 -0.27 3.52 -35.00
C ILE A 444 -0.13 2.04 -35.34
N ASN A 445 0.52 1.28 -34.46
CA ASN A 445 0.80 -0.16 -34.60
C ASN A 445 1.59 -0.53 -35.87
N ASN A 446 2.36 0.42 -36.41
CA ASN A 446 3.09 0.30 -37.66
C ASN A 446 4.56 0.71 -37.51
N THR A 447 5.14 0.53 -36.32
CA THR A 447 6.52 0.96 -35.99
C THR A 447 7.49 -0.21 -36.05
N LEU A 448 8.44 -0.19 -36.96
CA LEU A 448 9.57 -1.11 -36.99
C LEU A 448 10.77 -0.47 -36.26
N THR A 449 11.18 -1.09 -35.15
CA THR A 449 12.33 -0.62 -34.34
C THR A 449 13.41 -1.69 -34.31
N SER A 450 14.42 -1.51 -35.18
CA SER A 450 15.57 -2.39 -35.29
C SER A 450 16.39 -2.43 -33.99
N LYS A 451 17.26 -3.43 -33.84
CA LYS A 451 18.23 -3.50 -32.74
C LYS A 451 18.99 -2.18 -32.55
N ALA A 452 19.52 -1.63 -33.65
CA ALA A 452 20.26 -0.37 -33.63
C ALA A 452 19.36 0.77 -33.11
N ALA A 453 18.15 0.93 -33.65
CA ALA A 453 17.23 1.98 -33.20
C ALA A 453 16.85 1.86 -31.71
N VAL A 454 16.67 0.65 -31.17
CA VAL A 454 16.43 0.47 -29.72
C VAL A 454 17.67 0.86 -28.89
N GLN A 455 18.87 0.51 -29.34
CA GLN A 455 20.11 0.91 -28.68
C GLN A 455 20.30 2.43 -28.70
N GLU A 456 19.98 3.09 -29.82
CA GLU A 456 19.94 4.56 -29.93
C GLU A 456 18.96 5.17 -28.94
N ALA A 457 17.77 4.57 -28.77
CA ALA A 457 16.78 5.01 -27.80
C ALA A 457 17.26 4.88 -26.35
N VAL A 458 18.04 3.83 -26.02
CA VAL A 458 18.67 3.71 -24.69
C VAL A 458 19.70 4.83 -24.49
N VAL A 459 20.56 5.12 -25.48
CA VAL A 459 21.54 6.22 -25.39
C VAL A 459 20.82 7.56 -25.16
N ASP A 460 19.79 7.85 -25.96
CA ASP A 460 19.00 9.08 -25.84
C ASP A 460 18.31 9.18 -24.48
N MET A 461 17.75 8.07 -23.97
CA MET A 461 17.09 8.02 -22.67
C MET A 461 18.03 8.42 -21.53
N TYR A 462 19.27 7.91 -21.53
CA TYR A 462 20.27 8.23 -20.51
C TYR A 462 20.87 9.63 -20.69
N LEU A 463 21.05 10.12 -21.92
CA LEU A 463 21.48 11.50 -22.16
C LEU A 463 20.42 12.50 -21.71
N LEU A 464 19.15 12.30 -22.08
CA LEU A 464 18.04 13.14 -21.60
C LEU A 464 17.94 13.11 -20.07
N ALA A 465 18.20 11.97 -19.42
CA ALA A 465 18.19 11.88 -17.97
C ALA A 465 19.28 12.74 -17.29
N ARG A 466 20.35 13.14 -18.00
CA ARG A 466 21.40 14.07 -17.51
C ARG A 466 21.02 15.55 -17.64
N THR A 467 20.04 15.87 -18.49
CA THR A 467 19.60 17.25 -18.78
C THR A 467 18.53 17.80 -17.84
N ASP A 468 18.22 19.09 -17.90
CA ASP A 468 16.95 19.64 -17.40
C ASP A 468 15.80 19.28 -18.36
N PHE A 469 15.34 18.03 -18.29
CA PHE A 469 14.33 17.49 -19.20
C PHE A 469 12.93 18.08 -18.91
N LYS A 470 12.42 18.91 -19.83
CA LYS A 470 11.18 19.70 -19.65
C LYS A 470 10.26 19.76 -20.88
N ILE A 471 10.78 19.57 -22.08
CA ILE A 471 9.99 19.67 -23.32
C ILE A 471 9.75 18.28 -23.89
N PHE A 472 8.53 17.76 -23.72
CA PHE A 472 8.13 16.42 -24.19
C PHE A 472 6.60 16.33 -24.30
N HIS A 473 6.10 15.21 -24.83
CA HIS A 473 4.67 14.87 -24.85
C HIS A 473 4.26 14.11 -23.57
N GLN A 474 3.24 14.59 -22.84
CA GLN A 474 2.88 14.03 -21.52
C GLN A 474 2.39 12.58 -21.56
N GLY A 475 1.81 12.12 -22.67
CA GLY A 475 1.37 10.72 -22.84
C GLY A 475 2.50 9.73 -23.19
N SER A 476 3.75 10.17 -23.28
CA SER A 476 4.86 9.32 -23.73
C SER A 476 5.45 8.48 -22.59
N SER A 477 5.29 7.15 -22.65
CA SER A 477 5.91 6.21 -21.69
C SER A 477 7.44 6.32 -21.64
N PHE A 478 8.07 6.62 -22.78
CA PHE A 478 9.50 6.92 -22.85
C PHE A 478 9.89 8.18 -22.06
N ALA A 479 9.12 9.27 -22.22
CA ALA A 479 9.39 10.50 -21.47
C ALA A 479 9.17 10.30 -19.97
N PHE A 480 8.17 9.49 -19.59
CA PHE A 480 7.95 9.10 -18.21
C PHE A 480 9.11 8.28 -17.64
N LEU A 481 9.66 7.32 -18.39
CA LEU A 481 10.87 6.59 -18.00
C LEU A 481 12.06 7.53 -17.76
N VAL A 482 12.29 8.51 -18.63
CA VAL A 482 13.35 9.51 -18.44
C VAL A 482 13.19 10.23 -17.10
N HIS A 483 11.96 10.59 -16.68
CA HIS A 483 11.73 11.22 -15.38
C HIS A 483 12.06 10.31 -14.19
N LEU A 484 11.84 9.00 -14.33
CA LEU A 484 12.16 8.02 -13.28
C LEU A 484 13.67 7.73 -13.22
N LEU A 485 14.31 7.61 -14.40
CA LEU A 485 15.75 7.41 -14.57
C LEU A 485 16.58 8.60 -14.15
N ARG A 486 16.02 9.81 -14.22
CA ARG A 486 16.59 10.98 -13.57
C ARG A 486 16.75 10.61 -12.10
N GLN A 487 18.00 10.38 -11.70
CA GLN A 487 18.31 10.36 -10.29
C GLN A 487 17.83 11.69 -9.71
N PRO A 488 17.06 11.69 -8.61
CA PRO A 488 17.11 12.85 -7.73
C PRO A 488 18.59 13.06 -7.47
N LEU A 489 19.03 14.32 -7.42
CA LEU A 489 20.37 14.59 -6.91
C LEU A 489 20.59 13.70 -5.69
N PRO A 490 21.71 12.94 -5.61
CA PRO A 490 21.94 12.03 -4.51
C PRO A 490 21.49 12.69 -3.21
N SER A 491 20.53 12.07 -2.51
CA SER A 491 20.44 12.30 -1.08
C SER A 491 21.79 11.84 -0.56
N ALA A 492 22.66 12.80 -0.30
CA ALA A 492 24.02 12.56 0.11
C ALA A 492 23.99 11.79 1.45
N ALA A 493 24.04 10.46 1.37
CA ALA A 493 25.02 9.73 2.17
C ALA A 493 26.40 10.09 1.59
N LYS A 494 26.78 11.36 1.85
CA LYS A 494 27.99 12.16 1.59
C LYS A 494 29.00 11.53 0.63
N GLU A 495 29.25 12.14 -0.54
CA GLU A 495 30.11 13.33 -0.60
C GLU A 495 29.41 14.58 -1.16
N HIS A 496 29.47 15.65 -0.37
CA HIS A 496 29.17 17.00 -0.81
C HIS A 496 30.15 17.45 -1.91
N ALA A 497 29.70 17.45 -3.17
CA ALA A 497 29.96 18.62 -4.00
C ALA A 497 28.92 19.67 -3.59
N ALA A 498 29.28 20.45 -2.57
CA ALA A 498 28.40 21.34 -1.85
C ALA A 498 27.60 22.28 -2.78
N GLY A 499 26.28 22.14 -2.80
CA GLY A 499 25.41 23.30 -2.89
C GLY A 499 25.42 24.00 -1.54
N ALA A 500 25.39 25.33 -1.51
CA ALA A 500 25.28 26.06 -0.25
C ALA A 500 23.98 25.65 0.48
N PRO A 501 23.96 25.56 1.82
CA PRO A 501 22.75 25.36 2.61
C PRO A 501 21.64 26.33 2.21
N ALA A 502 20.38 25.95 2.47
CA ALA A 502 19.25 26.78 2.09
C ALA A 502 19.28 28.14 2.83
N GLN A 503 19.47 29.23 2.08
CA GLN A 503 19.50 30.60 2.64
C GLN A 503 18.19 31.01 3.31
N GLN A 504 17.07 30.41 2.90
CA GLN A 504 15.75 30.62 3.46
C GLN A 504 15.15 29.29 3.89
N MET A 505 14.39 29.33 4.98
CA MET A 505 13.65 28.18 5.47
C MET A 505 12.62 27.75 4.41
N PRO A 506 12.61 26.48 3.97
CA PRO A 506 11.61 25.98 3.04
C PRO A 506 10.20 26.20 3.59
N GLU A 507 9.31 26.77 2.78
CA GLU A 507 7.94 27.13 3.19
C GLU A 507 7.14 25.91 3.66
N ASP A 508 7.37 24.76 3.06
CA ASP A 508 6.75 23.48 3.40
C ASP A 508 7.20 22.93 4.75
N LEU A 509 8.44 23.23 5.18
CA LEU A 509 8.98 22.83 6.48
C LEU A 509 8.79 23.89 7.56
N ARG A 510 8.44 25.12 7.20
CA ARG A 510 8.29 26.23 8.16
C ARG A 510 7.31 25.90 9.29
N PRO A 511 6.12 25.33 9.06
CA PRO A 511 5.22 24.94 10.16
C PRO A 511 5.88 23.97 11.14
N ALA A 512 6.68 23.03 10.66
CA ALA A 512 7.36 22.05 11.51
C ALA A 512 8.43 22.71 12.39
N TYR A 513 9.34 23.50 11.79
CA TYR A 513 10.41 24.19 12.54
C TYR A 513 9.88 25.18 13.57
N THR A 514 8.77 25.85 13.24
CA THR A 514 8.22 26.93 14.06
C THR A 514 7.19 26.46 15.09
N MET A 515 6.95 25.15 15.21
CA MET A 515 5.83 24.60 15.99
C MET A 515 4.50 25.31 15.65
N ASN A 516 4.23 25.41 14.34
CA ASN A 516 3.11 26.12 13.71
C ASN A 516 3.07 27.63 13.99
N GLY A 517 4.21 28.29 13.83
CA GLY A 517 4.34 29.73 13.99
C GLY A 517 4.45 30.22 15.44
N ARG A 518 4.51 29.31 16.42
CA ARG A 518 4.70 29.68 17.84
C ARG A 518 6.12 30.09 18.17
N ILE A 519 7.08 29.47 17.49
CA ILE A 519 8.49 29.84 17.59
C ILE A 519 8.79 30.84 16.46
N PRO A 520 9.13 32.11 16.78
CA PRO A 520 9.52 33.09 15.78
C PRO A 520 10.78 32.65 15.02
N VAL A 521 10.86 33.05 13.76
CA VAL A 521 12.05 32.86 12.92
C VAL A 521 12.81 34.19 12.84
N GLN A 522 14.08 34.16 13.21
CA GLN A 522 15.05 35.20 12.92
C GLN A 522 15.98 34.72 11.79
N HIS A 523 16.52 35.64 11.00
CA HIS A 523 17.44 35.30 9.92
C HIS A 523 18.88 35.54 10.36
N TRP A 524 19.68 34.48 10.38
CA TRP A 524 21.14 34.53 10.47
C TRP A 524 21.68 33.27 9.80
N TYR A 525 22.06 33.43 8.53
CA TYR A 525 22.48 32.35 7.68
C TYR A 525 23.99 32.06 7.82
N ILE A 526 24.34 30.78 7.98
CA ILE A 526 25.70 30.27 8.06
C ILE A 526 25.84 29.05 7.14
N ASP A 527 26.85 29.08 6.26
CA ASP A 527 27.28 27.95 5.43
C ASP A 527 28.62 27.41 5.95
N GLU A 528 28.59 26.26 6.61
CA GLU A 528 29.78 25.52 7.03
C GLU A 528 29.88 24.15 6.31
N SER A 529 29.12 23.94 5.23
CA SER A 529 29.09 22.67 4.50
C SER A 529 30.34 22.44 3.62
N ARG A 530 31.23 23.43 3.53
CA ARG A 530 32.41 23.48 2.63
C ARG A 530 33.76 23.68 3.33
N ARG A 531 33.84 23.54 4.65
CA ARG A 531 35.13 23.72 5.36
C ARG A 531 36.14 22.65 4.96
N ASP A 532 37.43 23.03 4.96
CA ASP A 532 38.55 22.16 4.59
C ASP A 532 38.69 21.01 5.62
N ASN A 533 38.64 19.76 5.14
CA ASN A 533 38.18 18.57 5.89
C ASN A 533 39.27 17.82 6.69
N ASN A 534 40.22 18.50 7.32
CA ASN A 534 41.30 17.84 8.08
C ASN A 534 41.29 18.17 9.58
N LEU A 535 40.26 17.75 10.31
CA LEU A 535 40.25 17.86 11.78
C LEU A 535 41.30 16.91 12.39
N HIS A 536 42.36 17.50 12.94
CA HIS A 536 43.47 16.76 13.52
C HIS A 536 43.78 17.26 14.94
N TYR A 537 43.60 16.38 15.91
CA TYR A 537 43.98 16.60 17.30
C TYR A 537 45.43 16.18 17.50
N THR A 538 46.35 17.15 17.45
CA THR A 538 47.77 16.91 17.72
C THR A 538 48.01 16.76 19.21
N ARG A 539 49.05 15.99 19.56
CA ARG A 539 49.46 15.78 20.96
C ARG A 539 49.83 17.08 21.67
N ASP A 540 50.49 18.01 20.97
CA ASP A 540 50.90 19.31 21.52
C ASP A 540 49.71 20.23 21.80
N LEU A 541 48.72 20.27 20.90
CA LEU A 541 47.50 21.06 21.10
C LEU A 541 46.74 20.56 22.34
N LEU A 542 46.56 19.23 22.45
CA LEU A 542 45.90 18.63 23.60
C LEU A 542 46.67 18.92 24.91
N ALA A 543 48.00 18.82 24.92
CA ALA A 543 48.80 19.14 26.11
C ALA A 543 48.61 20.59 26.57
N GLN A 544 48.56 21.54 25.63
CA GLN A 544 48.30 22.96 25.96
C GLN A 544 46.89 23.17 26.51
N LEU A 545 45.88 22.56 25.89
CA LEU A 545 44.49 22.66 26.34
C LEU A 545 44.27 21.98 27.69
N ILE A 546 44.96 20.86 27.98
CA ILE A 546 44.92 20.19 29.28
C ILE A 546 45.47 21.12 30.36
N ALA A 547 46.61 21.78 30.12
CA ALA A 547 47.18 22.73 31.07
C ALA A 547 46.26 23.94 31.34
N LEU A 548 45.47 24.37 30.34
CA LEU A 548 44.43 25.38 30.52
C LEU A 548 43.26 24.85 31.36
N ALA A 549 42.82 23.62 31.09
CA ALA A 549 41.72 22.99 31.82
C ALA A 549 42.07 22.71 33.29
N GLU A 550 43.31 22.30 33.57
CA GLU A 550 43.84 22.12 34.94
C GLU A 550 43.80 23.42 35.76
N ARG A 551 43.97 24.57 35.09
CA ARG A 551 43.88 25.90 35.71
C ARG A 551 42.45 26.45 35.77
N ARG A 552 41.45 25.66 35.37
CA ARG A 552 40.04 26.07 35.27
C ARG A 552 39.85 27.28 34.35
N SER A 553 40.69 27.44 33.33
CA SER A 553 40.56 28.52 32.35
C SER A 553 39.41 28.25 31.38
N SER A 554 38.76 29.31 30.90
CA SER A 554 37.83 29.24 29.77
C SER A 554 38.59 29.24 28.44
N CYS A 555 38.04 28.60 27.42
CA CYS A 555 38.61 28.54 26.08
C CYS A 555 37.58 28.85 25.00
N ASN A 556 36.45 28.13 24.98
CA ASN A 556 35.52 28.14 23.85
C ASN A 556 34.28 28.98 24.11
N TYR A 557 33.65 28.86 25.29
CA TYR A 557 32.34 29.49 25.56
C TYR A 557 32.33 30.33 26.85
N GLY A 558 33.47 30.90 27.23
CA GLY A 558 33.57 31.91 28.29
C GLY A 558 33.00 31.42 29.63
N ASP A 559 31.93 32.06 30.10
CA ASP A 559 31.25 31.72 31.36
C ASP A 559 30.64 30.30 31.36
N THR A 560 30.25 29.78 30.20
CA THR A 560 29.73 28.40 30.08
C THR A 560 30.79 27.37 30.49
N ASP A 561 32.06 27.60 30.11
CA ASP A 561 33.18 26.73 30.52
C ASP A 561 33.39 26.80 32.04
N GLN A 562 33.21 27.99 32.65
CA GLN A 562 33.29 28.16 34.10
C GLN A 562 32.17 27.43 34.83
N TRP A 563 30.95 27.49 34.30
CA TRP A 563 29.81 26.76 34.86
C TRP A 563 29.97 25.25 34.70
N LEU A 564 30.62 24.79 33.62
CA LEU A 564 30.93 23.38 33.43
C LEU A 564 31.87 22.87 34.53
N TYR A 565 32.93 23.61 34.85
CA TYR A 565 33.82 23.23 35.97
C TYR A 565 33.06 23.12 37.30
N ARG A 566 32.18 24.09 37.62
CA ARG A 566 31.35 24.04 38.83
C ARG A 566 30.47 22.79 38.89
N MET A 567 29.92 22.37 37.74
CA MET A 567 29.10 21.16 37.66
C MET A 567 29.95 19.89 37.72
N LEU A 568 31.13 19.86 37.09
CA LEU A 568 32.05 18.72 37.18
C LEU A 568 32.63 18.53 38.59
N ASP A 569 32.81 19.61 39.35
CA ASP A 569 33.21 19.54 40.76
C ASP A 569 32.10 18.94 41.63
N ARG A 570 30.83 19.24 41.32
CA ARG A 570 29.66 18.67 42.01
C ARG A 570 29.32 17.24 41.55
N PHE A 571 29.60 16.92 40.29
CA PHE A 571 29.29 15.66 39.63
C PHE A 571 30.56 15.08 38.97
N PRO A 572 31.43 14.43 39.76
CA PRO A 572 32.76 14.03 39.32
C PRO A 572 32.74 12.98 38.21
N ILE A 573 33.68 13.10 37.26
CA ILE A 573 33.81 12.22 36.08
C ILE A 573 35.10 11.38 36.08
N ALA A 574 35.91 11.43 37.13
CA ALA A 574 37.19 10.72 37.19
C ALA A 574 37.05 9.20 36.96
N GLY A 575 37.92 8.64 36.12
CA GLY A 575 37.94 7.23 35.72
C GLY A 575 36.79 6.78 34.82
N ARG A 576 35.87 7.68 34.46
CA ARG A 576 34.68 7.35 33.68
C ARG A 576 34.92 7.52 32.18
N ARG A 577 34.19 6.75 31.37
CA ARG A 577 34.14 6.92 29.92
C ARG A 577 33.14 8.01 29.57
N ILE A 578 33.62 9.08 28.96
CA ILE A 578 32.82 10.27 28.65
C ILE A 578 32.64 10.39 27.15
N LEU A 579 31.39 10.49 26.71
CA LEU A 579 31.07 10.77 25.32
C LEU A 579 31.03 12.29 25.11
N VAL A 580 31.90 12.82 24.25
CA VAL A 580 31.89 14.25 23.90
C VAL A 580 31.20 14.41 22.56
N MET A 581 30.08 15.13 22.53
CA MET A 581 29.28 15.36 21.33
C MET A 581 29.67 16.70 20.70
N GLY A 582 30.15 16.69 19.45
CA GLY A 582 30.46 17.89 18.68
C GLY A 582 31.64 18.68 19.26
N SER A 583 32.84 18.49 18.70
CA SER A 583 34.05 19.17 19.17
C SER A 583 35.00 19.43 18.01
N GLN A 584 35.14 20.68 17.57
CA GLN A 584 36.10 21.03 16.51
C GLN A 584 37.50 21.30 17.07
N VAL A 585 37.56 21.86 18.28
CA VAL A 585 38.79 22.09 19.06
C VAL A 585 38.72 21.19 20.29
N PRO A 586 39.73 20.36 20.60
CA PRO A 586 39.63 19.29 21.59
C PRO A 586 39.68 19.78 23.05
N PHE A 587 38.94 20.84 23.38
CA PHE A 587 38.96 21.47 24.68
C PHE A 587 38.17 20.66 25.72
N TYR A 588 37.01 20.11 25.37
CA TYR A 588 36.22 19.31 26.32
C TYR A 588 36.84 17.93 26.57
N GLU A 589 37.57 17.41 25.59
CA GLU A 589 38.44 16.25 25.71
C GLU A 589 39.57 16.55 26.70
N ALA A 590 40.21 17.72 26.57
CA ALA A 590 41.23 18.17 27.51
C ALA A 590 40.66 18.38 28.94
N VAL A 591 39.45 18.93 29.07
CA VAL A 591 38.74 19.01 30.35
C VAL A 591 38.50 17.62 30.93
N CYS A 592 38.01 16.66 30.13
CA CYS A 592 37.84 15.29 30.58
C CYS A 592 39.16 14.68 31.09
N LEU A 593 40.25 14.85 30.34
CA LEU A 593 41.58 14.35 30.72
C LEU A 593 42.09 15.01 32.00
N ALA A 594 41.91 16.33 32.18
CA ALA A 594 42.29 17.06 33.39
C ALA A 594 41.52 16.60 34.65
N TYR A 595 40.28 16.12 34.48
CA TYR A 595 39.50 15.47 35.55
C TYR A 595 39.77 13.96 35.67
N GLY A 596 40.72 13.41 34.92
CA GLY A 596 41.10 12.00 34.96
C GLY A 596 40.07 11.06 34.30
N ALA A 597 39.26 11.56 33.37
CA ALA A 597 38.27 10.79 32.62
C ALA A 597 38.81 10.33 31.24
N HIS A 598 38.05 9.45 30.57
CA HIS A 598 38.42 8.87 29.28
C HIS A 598 37.45 9.35 28.18
N PRO A 599 37.78 10.42 27.44
CA PRO A 599 36.90 10.99 26.42
C PRO A 599 36.88 10.18 25.13
N THR A 600 35.69 10.04 24.56
CA THR A 600 35.47 9.65 23.17
C THR A 600 34.64 10.71 22.47
N THR A 601 35.19 11.32 21.41
CA THR A 601 34.55 12.41 20.66
C THR A 601 33.75 11.88 19.48
N VAL A 602 32.54 12.42 19.29
CA VAL A 602 31.67 12.13 18.15
C VAL A 602 31.54 13.38 17.28
N GLU A 603 31.81 13.22 15.99
CA GLU A 603 31.65 14.28 14.99
C GLU A 603 31.11 13.72 13.66
N PHE A 604 30.54 14.58 12.80
CA PHE A 604 30.05 14.18 11.48
C PHE A 604 31.16 13.68 10.55
N GLN A 605 32.37 14.22 10.71
CA GLN A 605 33.56 13.82 9.97
C GLN A 605 34.52 13.05 10.90
N LYS A 606 35.34 12.18 10.31
CA LYS A 606 36.32 11.42 11.09
C LYS A 606 37.42 12.37 11.57
N ILE A 607 37.55 12.54 12.88
CA ILE A 607 38.67 13.27 13.49
C ILE A 607 39.86 12.32 13.63
N ARG A 608 41.05 12.76 13.21
CA ARG A 608 42.30 12.08 13.54
C ARG A 608 42.84 12.60 14.86
N SER A 609 43.25 11.72 15.78
CA SER A 609 43.93 12.11 17.02
C SER A 609 45.26 11.37 17.17
N ASP A 610 46.30 12.10 17.60
CA ASP A 610 47.64 11.53 17.91
C ASP A 610 47.84 11.29 19.43
N HIS A 611 46.79 11.45 20.23
CA HIS A 611 46.82 11.31 21.68
C HIS A 611 46.09 10.05 22.13
N ASP A 612 46.81 9.11 22.73
CA ASP A 612 46.30 7.77 23.08
C ASP A 612 45.13 7.79 24.09
N GLY A 613 45.01 8.89 24.86
CA GLY A 613 43.93 9.12 25.82
C GLY A 613 42.61 9.62 25.21
N VAL A 614 42.55 9.95 23.92
CA VAL A 614 41.32 10.45 23.25
C VAL A 614 40.92 9.49 22.14
N LYS A 615 39.68 9.00 22.18
CA LYS A 615 39.10 8.22 21.09
C LYS A 615 38.21 9.11 20.24
N THR A 616 38.07 8.78 18.95
CA THR A 616 37.19 9.52 18.04
C THR A 616 36.30 8.56 17.25
N MET A 617 35.08 8.99 16.99
CA MET A 617 34.10 8.25 16.21
C MET A 617 33.23 9.19 15.37
N THR A 618 32.71 8.66 14.28
CA THR A 618 31.65 9.30 13.49
C THR A 618 30.28 8.97 14.09
N VAL A 619 29.25 9.73 13.72
CA VAL A 619 27.86 9.43 14.09
C VAL A 619 27.45 8.01 13.67
N ALA A 620 27.89 7.53 12.50
CA ALA A 620 27.61 6.18 12.02
C ALA A 620 28.31 5.10 12.87
N GLU A 621 29.55 5.34 13.29
CA GLU A 621 30.27 4.45 14.20
C GLU A 621 29.64 4.43 15.60
N LEU A 622 29.17 5.57 16.11
CA LEU A 622 28.44 5.64 17.38
C LEU A 622 27.14 4.82 17.32
N ALA A 623 26.41 4.87 16.20
CA ALA A 623 25.18 4.11 16.02
C ALA A 623 25.43 2.60 16.19
N GLN A 624 26.55 2.10 15.67
CA GLN A 624 26.98 0.69 15.77
C GLN A 624 27.61 0.33 17.12
N CYS A 625 28.00 1.32 17.94
CA CYS A 625 28.59 1.09 19.25
C CYS A 625 27.58 0.44 20.21
N GLN A 626 27.92 -0.74 20.72
CA GLN A 626 27.08 -1.49 21.66
C GLN A 626 27.35 -1.14 23.13
N GLU A 627 28.57 -0.69 23.46
CA GLU A 627 28.93 -0.39 24.83
C GLU A 627 28.53 1.03 25.24
N PRO A 628 27.70 1.20 26.29
CA PRO A 628 27.29 2.53 26.76
C PRO A 628 28.38 3.24 27.57
N PHE A 629 28.33 4.58 27.55
CA PHE A 629 29.22 5.49 28.27
C PHE A 629 28.67 5.84 29.65
N ASP A 630 29.55 6.22 30.57
CA ASP A 630 29.16 6.58 31.94
C ASP A 630 28.53 7.97 32.02
N ALA A 631 28.97 8.89 31.17
CA ALA A 631 28.36 10.20 31.01
C ALA A 631 28.64 10.79 29.62
N ALA A 632 27.96 11.88 29.29
CA ALA A 632 28.20 12.68 28.09
C ALA A 632 28.37 14.16 28.41
N ILE A 633 29.15 14.85 27.56
CA ILE A 633 29.28 16.30 27.53
C ILE A 633 28.87 16.75 26.13
N SER A 634 27.93 17.69 26.04
CA SER A 634 27.53 18.33 24.79
C SER A 634 27.36 19.81 25.04
N ILE A 635 28.26 20.60 24.46
CA ILE A 635 28.26 22.06 24.60
C ILE A 635 28.10 22.65 23.22
N SER A 636 26.96 23.30 22.99
CA SER A 636 26.64 23.96 21.73
C SER A 636 26.71 23.01 20.52
N THR A 637 25.81 22.03 20.47
CA THR A 637 25.80 20.98 19.43
C THR A 637 24.38 20.68 18.94
N PHE A 638 23.47 20.31 19.84
CA PHE A 638 22.13 19.84 19.46
C PHE A 638 21.30 20.93 18.79
N GLU A 639 21.46 22.20 19.20
CA GLU A 639 20.73 23.33 18.64
C GLU A 639 20.94 23.55 17.14
N HIS A 640 22.05 23.02 16.59
CA HIS A 640 22.39 23.13 15.17
C HIS A 640 21.83 21.98 14.33
N THR A 641 21.42 20.88 14.97
CA THR A 641 21.10 19.63 14.28
C THR A 641 19.81 19.75 13.47
N GLY A 642 19.87 19.35 12.20
CA GLY A 642 18.73 19.38 11.29
C GLY A 642 18.50 20.73 10.62
N LEU A 643 19.38 21.72 10.78
CA LEU A 643 19.24 23.04 10.13
C LEU A 643 20.03 23.16 8.81
N GLY A 644 20.82 22.14 8.46
CA GLY A 644 21.60 22.11 7.22
C GLY A 644 22.85 22.98 7.23
N ARG A 645 23.17 23.65 8.33
CA ARG A 645 24.38 24.48 8.50
C ARG A 645 25.66 23.73 8.16
N TYR A 646 25.76 22.46 8.55
CA TYR A 646 26.95 21.63 8.35
C TYR A 646 26.83 20.70 7.14
N GLY A 647 25.80 20.90 6.30
CA GLY A 647 25.46 19.95 5.25
C GLY A 647 24.68 18.72 5.73
N ASP A 648 24.18 18.76 6.97
CA ASP A 648 23.22 17.81 7.50
C ASP A 648 21.85 17.93 6.79
N PRO A 649 21.06 16.85 6.69
CA PRO A 649 19.72 16.93 6.14
C PRO A 649 18.84 17.89 6.94
N LEU A 650 17.96 18.63 6.25
CA LEU A 650 16.93 19.42 6.93
C LEU A 650 15.97 18.50 7.68
N ASP A 651 15.94 18.61 9.01
CA ASP A 651 15.05 17.87 9.89
C ASP A 651 14.58 18.79 11.03
N PRO A 652 13.29 19.21 11.03
CA PRO A 652 12.70 20.00 12.10
C PRO A 652 12.96 19.46 13.51
N ASP A 653 13.07 18.14 13.65
CA ASP A 653 13.17 17.43 14.93
C ASP A 653 14.54 16.74 15.12
N GLY A 654 15.53 17.13 14.31
CA GLY A 654 16.87 16.53 14.33
C GLY A 654 17.56 16.62 15.70
N ASP A 655 17.36 17.71 16.43
CA ASP A 655 17.87 17.90 17.81
C ASP A 655 17.24 16.91 18.80
N LEU A 656 15.92 16.70 18.72
CA LEU A 656 15.19 15.78 19.58
C LEU A 656 15.59 14.32 19.31
N LYS A 657 15.67 13.92 18.04
CA LYS A 657 16.11 12.58 17.63
C LYS A 657 17.55 12.30 18.07
N ALA A 658 18.43 13.29 17.93
CA ALA A 658 19.82 13.16 18.35
C ALA A 658 19.93 13.01 19.89
N MET A 659 19.13 13.74 20.66
CA MET A 659 19.04 13.58 22.13
C MET A 659 18.51 12.20 22.54
N MET A 660 17.49 11.67 21.83
CA MET A 660 16.97 10.32 22.07
C MET A 660 18.03 9.25 21.79
N MET A 661 18.75 9.37 20.67
CA MET A 661 19.85 8.47 20.32
C MET A 661 20.94 8.53 21.39
N LEU A 662 21.37 9.73 21.82
CA LEU A 662 22.38 9.90 22.86
C LEU A 662 21.99 9.14 24.13
N ARG A 663 20.73 9.22 24.58
CA ARG A 663 20.28 8.50 25.78
C ARG A 663 20.50 7.00 25.70
N THR A 664 20.36 6.39 24.53
CA THR A 664 20.64 4.94 24.33
C THR A 664 22.11 4.58 24.51
N LYS A 665 23.00 5.57 24.39
CA LYS A 665 24.45 5.41 24.49
C LYS A 665 24.98 5.75 25.88
N ILE A 666 24.14 6.23 26.80
CA ILE A 666 24.53 6.53 28.19
C ILE A 666 23.95 5.46 29.12
N LYS A 667 24.77 4.96 30.05
CA LYS A 667 24.36 3.97 31.05
C LYS A 667 23.17 4.47 31.86
N HIS A 668 22.40 3.55 32.41
CA HIS A 668 21.43 3.90 33.44
C HIS A 668 22.14 4.58 34.63
N GLN A 669 21.52 5.64 35.17
CA GLN A 669 22.08 6.58 36.15
C GLN A 669 23.25 7.44 35.65
N GLY A 670 23.67 7.24 34.39
CA GLY A 670 24.69 8.06 33.74
C GLY A 670 24.22 9.49 33.51
N LEU A 671 25.18 10.40 33.39
CA LEU A 671 24.92 11.84 33.35
C LEU A 671 25.11 12.44 31.96
N LEU A 672 24.41 13.52 31.67
CA LEU A 672 24.64 14.39 30.51
C LEU A 672 24.83 15.83 31.00
N PHE A 673 25.97 16.42 30.67
CA PHE A 673 26.24 17.85 30.83
C PHE A 673 25.89 18.54 29.51
N LEU A 674 24.74 19.20 29.48
CA LEU A 674 24.17 19.82 28.28
C LEU A 674 24.23 21.35 28.39
N ALA A 675 24.78 22.02 27.38
CA ALA A 675 24.63 23.46 27.20
C ALA A 675 24.07 23.78 25.81
N VAL A 676 22.94 24.48 25.78
CA VAL A 676 22.27 24.98 24.59
C VAL A 676 21.83 26.44 24.81
N PRO A 677 21.62 27.25 23.76
CA PRO A 677 21.11 28.61 23.89
C PRO A 677 19.73 28.64 24.57
N MET A 678 19.61 29.38 25.67
CA MET A 678 18.40 29.51 26.47
C MET A 678 17.90 30.96 26.47
N SER A 679 16.64 31.17 26.11
CA SER A 679 15.90 32.44 26.20
C SER A 679 14.42 32.20 25.83
N LYS A 680 13.77 33.17 25.16
CA LYS A 680 12.52 32.95 24.43
C LYS A 680 12.78 32.05 23.21
N ASP A 681 11.99 31.00 23.06
CA ASP A 681 12.09 30.07 21.93
C ASP A 681 12.20 30.83 20.61
N THR A 682 13.24 30.56 19.81
CA THR A 682 13.47 31.20 18.50
C THR A 682 14.22 30.25 17.58
N ILE A 683 13.81 30.15 16.31
CA ILE A 683 14.63 29.53 15.27
C ILE A 683 15.45 30.63 14.60
N VAL A 684 16.77 30.53 14.72
CA VAL A 684 17.69 31.46 14.08
C VAL A 684 18.18 30.81 12.79
N TRP A 685 17.48 31.05 11.69
CA TRP A 685 17.64 30.29 10.44
C TRP A 685 18.89 30.73 9.65
N ASN A 686 19.80 29.83 9.27
CA ASN A 686 19.93 28.39 9.57
C ASN A 686 20.97 28.09 10.66
N ALA A 687 21.41 29.11 11.40
CA ALA A 687 22.50 29.02 12.37
C ALA A 687 22.23 28.08 13.55
N HIS A 688 21.14 28.27 14.31
CA HIS A 688 20.87 27.53 15.55
C HIS A 688 19.43 27.71 16.07
N ARG A 689 19.08 26.97 17.13
CA ARG A 689 17.85 27.16 17.92
C ARG A 689 18.16 27.80 19.26
N ILE A 690 17.28 28.71 19.70
CA ILE A 690 17.22 29.20 21.07
C ILE A 690 16.04 28.52 21.75
N TYR A 691 16.29 27.84 22.86
CA TYR A 691 15.31 27.06 23.59
C TYR A 691 14.68 27.90 24.71
N GLY A 692 13.38 27.75 24.89
CA GLY A 692 12.63 28.33 26.00
C GLY A 692 11.60 27.35 26.53
N HIS A 693 10.55 27.87 27.14
CA HIS A 693 9.50 27.08 27.78
C HIS A 693 8.74 26.15 26.82
N LEU A 694 8.78 26.39 25.49
CA LEU A 694 8.11 25.53 24.52
C LEU A 694 8.98 24.34 24.11
N ARG A 695 10.21 24.56 23.63
CA ARG A 695 11.03 23.49 23.02
C ARG A 695 11.97 22.81 24.01
N PHE A 696 12.45 23.49 25.05
CA PHE A 696 13.39 22.90 26.00
C PHE A 696 12.86 21.63 26.71
N PRO A 697 11.58 21.59 27.17
CA PRO A 697 11.03 20.37 27.78
C PRO A 697 11.05 19.16 26.85
N HIS A 698 10.82 19.37 25.53
CA HIS A 698 10.91 18.30 24.54
C HIS A 698 12.35 17.82 24.33
N LEU A 699 13.33 18.73 24.36
CA LEU A 699 14.74 18.40 24.18
C LEU A 699 15.26 17.44 25.27
N ILE A 700 14.87 17.68 26.52
CA ILE A 700 15.32 16.89 27.67
C ILE A 700 14.35 15.76 28.06
N ALA A 701 13.36 15.45 27.21
CA ALA A 701 12.32 14.49 27.52
C ALA A 701 12.88 13.10 27.92
N GLY A 702 12.50 12.66 29.13
CA GLY A 702 12.95 11.42 29.76
C GLY A 702 14.42 11.42 30.21
N TRP A 703 14.93 12.60 30.56
CA TRP A 703 16.07 12.79 31.45
C TRP A 703 15.62 13.46 32.74
N ASP A 704 16.28 13.16 33.85
CA ASP A 704 16.05 13.88 35.12
C ASP A 704 16.98 15.08 35.22
N LEU A 705 16.43 16.29 35.32
CA LEU A 705 17.22 17.51 35.53
C LEU A 705 17.67 17.60 36.99
N LEU A 706 18.96 17.34 37.25
CA LEU A 706 19.53 17.32 38.61
C LEU A 706 20.00 18.70 39.09
N ALA A 707 20.54 19.50 38.17
CA ALA A 707 21.09 20.80 38.48
C ALA A 707 21.21 21.65 37.21
N SER A 708 21.22 22.96 37.38
CA SER A 708 21.61 23.91 36.34
C SER A 708 22.60 24.92 36.91
N ALA A 709 23.54 25.39 36.09
CA ALA A 709 24.49 26.42 36.46
C ALA A 709 24.60 27.47 35.35
N GLY A 710 24.43 28.74 35.74
CA GLY A 710 24.47 29.90 34.86
C GLY A 710 23.15 30.64 34.79
N SER A 711 23.22 31.97 34.75
CA SER A 711 22.08 32.87 34.57
C SER A 711 22.50 33.96 33.58
N HIS A 712 21.52 34.55 32.88
CA HIS A 712 21.79 35.66 31.98
C HIS A 712 22.31 36.89 32.74
N ALA A 713 21.76 37.17 33.92
CA ALA A 713 22.10 38.35 34.73
C ALA A 713 23.53 38.33 35.28
N ASP A 714 24.06 37.14 35.56
CA ASP A 714 25.40 36.97 36.16
C ASP A 714 26.50 36.71 35.12
N SER A 715 26.14 36.68 33.82
CA SER A 715 27.07 36.41 32.73
C SER A 715 27.78 37.66 32.24
N LYS A 716 29.10 37.59 32.10
CA LYS A 716 29.91 38.63 31.43
C LYS A 716 30.04 38.36 29.93
N THR A 717 30.03 37.08 29.56
CA THR A 717 30.18 36.59 28.18
C THR A 717 28.95 36.88 27.34
N TYR A 718 27.77 36.79 27.95
CA TYR A 718 26.47 36.96 27.27
C TYR A 718 25.82 38.32 27.58
N ALA A 719 26.59 39.27 28.13
CA ALA A 719 26.08 40.59 28.47
C ALA A 719 25.65 41.34 27.20
N GLY A 720 24.34 41.60 27.06
CA GLY A 720 23.76 42.27 25.89
C GLY A 720 23.33 41.34 24.75
N GLU A 721 23.57 40.03 24.87
CA GLU A 721 23.06 39.03 23.92
C GLU A 721 21.60 38.67 24.22
N PRO A 722 20.79 38.24 23.22
CA PRO A 722 19.39 37.87 23.45
C PRO A 722 19.21 36.49 24.13
N TYR A 723 20.30 35.78 24.42
CA TYR A 723 20.31 34.45 25.05
C TYR A 723 21.58 34.22 25.88
N PHE A 724 21.63 33.11 26.62
CA PHE A 724 22.82 32.60 27.33
C PHE A 724 22.85 31.07 27.26
N GLN A 725 23.98 30.43 27.58
CA GLN A 725 24.11 28.96 27.51
C GLN A 725 24.47 28.36 28.89
N PRO A 726 23.49 28.14 29.78
CA PRO A 726 23.74 27.50 31.07
C PRO A 726 24.12 26.02 30.87
N ILE A 727 24.78 25.44 31.87
CA ILE A 727 25.03 23.99 31.94
C ILE A 727 23.89 23.32 32.71
N HIS A 728 23.21 22.38 32.07
CA HIS A 728 22.22 21.50 32.66
C HIS A 728 22.82 20.12 32.89
N VAL A 729 22.68 19.60 34.11
CA VAL A 729 23.09 18.22 34.45
C VAL A 729 21.86 17.34 34.45
N LEU A 730 21.83 16.42 33.50
CA LEU A 730 20.73 15.50 33.22
C LEU A 730 21.12 14.08 33.62
N ARG A 731 20.19 13.26 34.13
CA ARG A 731 20.44 11.86 34.49
C ARG A 731 19.55 10.90 33.70
N ASN A 732 20.14 9.80 33.22
CA ASN A 732 19.41 8.75 32.51
C ASN A 732 18.74 7.77 33.49
N ASN A 733 17.47 7.98 33.81
CA ASN A 733 16.74 7.19 34.80
C ASN A 733 15.75 6.17 34.19
N THR A 734 16.10 5.60 33.03
CA THR A 734 15.19 4.77 32.23
C THR A 734 14.55 3.60 33.00
N GLU A 735 15.30 2.82 33.81
CA GLU A 735 14.72 1.67 34.53
C GLU A 735 13.75 2.08 35.64
N GLN A 736 14.08 3.12 36.42
CA GLN A 736 13.17 3.59 37.47
C GLN A 736 11.84 4.10 36.88
N HIS A 737 11.88 4.73 35.70
CA HIS A 737 10.67 5.13 34.99
C HIS A 737 9.86 3.92 34.51
N ILE A 738 10.52 2.87 34.01
CA ILE A 738 9.83 1.62 33.63
C ILE A 738 9.15 1.00 34.86
N ASP A 739 9.80 1.00 36.02
CA ASP A 739 9.23 0.42 37.24
C ASP A 739 8.02 1.21 37.77
N ILE A 740 8.03 2.53 37.68
CA ILE A 740 6.87 3.39 37.99
C ILE A 740 5.69 3.03 37.08
N LEU A 741 5.94 2.98 35.76
CA LEU A 741 4.90 2.60 34.78
C LEU A 741 4.40 1.17 35.01
N THR A 742 5.29 0.21 35.31
CA THR A 742 4.91 -1.16 35.64
C THR A 742 3.96 -1.21 36.84
N ASN A 743 4.23 -0.44 37.89
CA ASN A 743 3.38 -0.40 39.09
C ASN A 743 2.03 0.26 38.81
N LEU A 744 1.99 1.30 37.98
CA LEU A 744 0.73 1.91 37.53
C LEU A 744 -0.10 0.92 36.70
N PHE A 745 0.53 0.26 35.73
CA PHE A 745 -0.12 -0.70 34.84
C PHE A 745 -0.71 -1.90 35.58
N LYS A 746 -0.04 -2.37 36.65
CA LYS A 746 -0.56 -3.43 37.53
C LYS A 746 -1.83 -3.06 38.28
N GLN A 747 -2.08 -1.78 38.53
CA GLN A 747 -3.30 -1.30 39.19
C GLN A 747 -4.51 -1.31 38.25
N HIS A 748 -4.27 -1.39 36.93
CA HIS A 748 -5.27 -1.33 35.88
C HIS A 748 -5.17 -2.54 34.93
N PRO A 749 -5.34 -3.77 35.42
CA PRO A 749 -5.11 -4.96 34.61
C PRO A 749 -6.26 -5.19 33.62
N ASN A 750 -5.89 -5.50 32.37
CA ASN A 750 -6.78 -6.03 31.34
C ASN A 750 -6.02 -7.09 30.52
N PRO A 751 -6.68 -7.95 29.72
CA PRO A 751 -6.00 -8.92 28.87
C PRO A 751 -5.11 -8.28 27.78
N VAL A 752 -5.54 -7.13 27.25
CA VAL A 752 -4.89 -6.42 26.15
C VAL A 752 -4.39 -5.04 26.61
N PHE A 753 -3.18 -4.68 26.20
CA PHE A 753 -2.60 -3.35 26.32
C PHE A 753 -2.41 -2.73 24.93
N VAL A 754 -2.78 -1.47 24.78
CA VAL A 754 -2.63 -0.73 23.53
C VAL A 754 -1.92 0.60 23.81
N GLU A 755 -0.77 0.85 23.18
CA GLU A 755 0.02 2.07 23.34
C GLU A 755 0.09 2.85 22.02
N THR A 756 -0.06 4.18 22.08
CA THR A 756 0.21 5.10 20.96
C THR A 756 1.45 5.93 21.29
N GLY A 757 2.52 5.81 20.48
CA GLY A 757 3.81 6.48 20.76
C GLY A 757 4.85 5.53 21.37
N THR A 758 5.39 4.60 20.57
CA THR A 758 6.30 3.56 21.09
C THR A 758 7.65 4.11 21.56
N ALA A 759 8.16 5.15 20.91
CA ALA A 759 9.46 5.78 21.18
C ALA A 759 10.61 4.75 21.29
N LEU A 760 11.28 4.64 22.45
CA LEU A 760 12.34 3.64 22.69
C LEU A 760 11.82 2.32 23.32
N GLY A 761 10.49 2.12 23.36
CA GLY A 761 9.84 0.90 23.85
C GLY A 761 9.68 0.84 25.37
N ARG A 762 9.58 1.98 26.07
CA ARG A 762 9.43 2.02 27.53
C ARG A 762 8.08 1.50 28.00
N GLY A 763 6.96 1.95 27.40
CA GLY A 763 5.62 1.50 27.75
C GLY A 763 5.45 0.00 27.47
N VAL A 764 5.86 -0.46 26.29
CA VAL A 764 5.94 -1.90 25.94
C VAL A 764 6.69 -2.73 27.00
N LYS A 765 7.88 -2.30 27.45
CA LYS A 765 8.63 -3.00 28.51
C LYS A 765 7.88 -3.01 29.84
N ALA A 766 7.26 -1.89 30.21
CA ALA A 766 6.47 -1.80 31.43
C ALA A 766 5.22 -2.68 31.38
N ALA A 767 4.55 -2.76 30.22
CA ALA A 767 3.38 -3.61 29.99
C ALA A 767 3.75 -5.11 30.06
N LEU A 768 4.89 -5.51 29.49
CA LEU A 768 5.42 -6.87 29.65
C LEU A 768 5.67 -7.21 31.13
N ARG A 769 6.32 -6.32 31.89
CA ARG A 769 6.57 -6.51 33.33
C ARG A 769 5.29 -6.50 34.17
N ALA A 770 4.25 -5.80 33.72
CA ALA A 770 2.94 -5.75 34.37
C ALA A 770 2.11 -7.02 34.12
N GLY A 771 2.46 -7.83 33.11
CA GLY A 771 1.85 -9.13 32.85
C GLY A 771 0.69 -9.11 31.85
N PHE A 772 0.61 -8.10 30.97
CA PHE A 772 -0.38 -8.08 29.89
C PHE A 772 -0.19 -9.25 28.93
N LYS A 773 -1.30 -9.88 28.52
CA LYS A 773 -1.25 -11.08 27.66
C LYS A 773 -0.94 -10.74 26.22
N THR A 774 -1.50 -9.65 25.71
CA THR A 774 -1.27 -9.15 24.35
C THR A 774 -1.01 -7.65 24.39
N ILE A 775 0.02 -7.21 23.67
CA ILE A 775 0.48 -5.82 23.65
C ILE A 775 0.52 -5.33 22.21
N TYR A 776 -0.26 -4.30 21.89
CA TYR A 776 -0.19 -3.57 20.63
C TYR A 776 0.45 -2.21 20.89
N SER A 777 1.43 -1.82 20.09
CA SER A 777 2.07 -0.52 20.18
C SER A 777 2.17 0.10 18.79
N ILE A 778 1.73 1.35 18.66
CA ILE A 778 1.72 2.09 17.40
C ILE A 778 2.87 3.10 17.40
N GLU A 779 3.69 3.10 16.36
CA GLU A 779 4.78 4.06 16.16
C GLU A 779 4.65 4.73 14.79
N GLU A 780 4.66 6.06 14.78
CA GLU A 780 4.54 6.87 13.56
C GLU A 780 5.88 6.96 12.82
N ASP A 781 7.01 6.97 13.54
CA ASP A 781 8.34 7.01 12.94
C ASP A 781 8.80 5.63 12.46
N GLN A 782 9.11 5.52 11.16
CA GLN A 782 9.48 4.26 10.55
C GLN A 782 10.75 3.62 11.15
N GLU A 783 11.74 4.45 11.52
CA GLU A 783 13.00 3.95 12.06
C GLU A 783 12.81 3.46 13.50
N LEU A 784 12.03 4.18 14.32
CA LEU A 784 11.65 3.74 15.66
C LEU A 784 10.76 2.49 15.62
N ALA A 785 9.84 2.38 14.66
CA ALA A 785 9.02 1.18 14.49
C ALA A 785 9.87 -0.04 14.11
N ALA A 786 10.82 0.12 13.19
CA ALA A 786 11.76 -0.94 12.81
C ALA A 786 12.69 -1.33 13.98
N PHE A 787 13.19 -0.33 14.72
CA PHE A 787 13.99 -0.54 15.92
C PHE A 787 13.23 -1.34 16.98
N ASN A 788 11.99 -0.96 17.29
CA ASN A 788 11.19 -1.66 18.29
C ASN A 788 10.76 -3.06 17.83
N ARG A 789 10.46 -3.27 16.54
CA ARG A 789 10.23 -4.62 15.99
C ARG A 789 11.44 -5.53 16.18
N SER A 790 12.64 -5.02 15.92
CA SER A 790 13.89 -5.75 16.15
C SER A 790 14.10 -6.04 17.64
N GLN A 791 13.89 -5.02 18.49
CA GLN A 791 14.03 -5.13 19.95
C GLN A 791 13.10 -6.19 20.56
N PHE A 792 11.88 -6.35 20.04
CA PHE A 792 10.86 -7.27 20.58
C PHE A 792 10.59 -8.51 19.70
N ALA A 793 11.43 -8.80 18.70
CA ALA A 793 11.20 -9.88 17.72
C ALA A 793 11.02 -11.29 18.33
N GLY A 794 11.48 -11.52 19.56
CA GLY A 794 11.33 -12.79 20.29
C GLY A 794 10.09 -12.87 21.20
N GLN A 795 9.29 -11.80 21.31
CA GLN A 795 8.11 -11.76 22.19
C GLN A 795 6.85 -11.91 21.34
N GLY A 796 6.35 -13.16 21.21
CA GLY A 796 5.21 -13.48 20.34
C GLY A 796 3.88 -12.80 20.69
N ASN A 797 3.81 -12.16 21.86
CA ASN A 797 2.65 -11.40 22.33
C ASN A 797 2.79 -9.87 22.17
N VAL A 798 3.86 -9.38 21.55
CA VAL A 798 4.10 -7.95 21.31
C VAL A 798 3.97 -7.66 19.82
N HIS A 799 3.12 -6.71 19.48
CA HIS A 799 2.81 -6.31 18.11
C HIS A 799 3.14 -4.84 17.90
N ILE A 800 4.30 -4.58 17.29
CA ILE A 800 4.73 -3.21 16.94
C ILE A 800 4.24 -2.85 15.54
N LEU A 801 3.28 -1.93 15.47
CA LEU A 801 2.65 -1.44 14.25
C LEU A 801 3.27 -0.11 13.83
N HIS A 802 3.46 0.08 12.53
CA HIS A 802 3.99 1.33 11.98
C HIS A 802 2.86 2.10 11.31
N GLY A 803 2.65 3.34 11.72
CA GLY A 803 1.68 4.25 11.13
C GLY A 803 1.15 5.28 12.12
N GLU A 804 0.41 6.26 11.60
CA GLU A 804 -0.29 7.24 12.45
C GLU A 804 -1.35 6.54 13.32
N SER A 805 -1.37 6.85 14.62
CA SER A 805 -2.32 6.24 15.57
C SER A 805 -3.78 6.35 15.12
N ARG A 806 -4.20 7.47 14.54
CA ARG A 806 -5.56 7.68 14.00
C ARG A 806 -5.97 6.72 12.87
N LYS A 807 -5.01 6.15 12.15
CA LYS A 807 -5.23 5.21 11.04
C LYS A 807 -5.12 3.76 11.49
N VAL A 808 -4.20 3.48 12.41
CA VAL A 808 -3.89 2.12 12.88
C VAL A 808 -4.77 1.71 14.08
N LEU A 809 -5.10 2.63 14.98
CA LEU A 809 -5.96 2.37 16.14
C LEU A 809 -7.34 1.81 15.77
N PRO A 810 -8.03 2.25 14.69
CA PRO A 810 -9.28 1.64 14.23
C PRO A 810 -9.16 0.16 13.88
N GLU A 811 -8.01 -0.29 13.36
CA GLU A 811 -7.78 -1.71 13.07
C GLU A 811 -7.69 -2.51 14.37
N ILE A 812 -6.94 -2.01 15.37
CA ILE A 812 -6.85 -2.63 16.70
C ILE A 812 -8.22 -2.68 17.37
N LEU A 813 -8.97 -1.58 17.34
CA LEU A 813 -10.34 -1.51 17.86
C LEU A 813 -11.31 -2.44 17.11
N GLY A 814 -11.06 -2.74 15.83
CA GLY A 814 -11.94 -3.58 15.01
C GLY A 814 -11.96 -5.05 15.41
N PHE A 815 -10.89 -5.56 16.03
CA PHE A 815 -10.79 -6.94 16.51
C PHE A 815 -10.76 -7.07 18.03
N LEU A 816 -10.85 -5.97 18.77
CA LEU A 816 -10.81 -5.97 20.23
C LEU A 816 -12.16 -6.39 20.82
N ASP A 817 -12.24 -7.61 21.33
CA ASP A 817 -13.47 -8.22 21.88
C ASP A 817 -13.53 -8.23 23.42
N THR A 818 -12.47 -7.74 24.08
CA THR A 818 -12.35 -7.67 25.53
C THR A 818 -11.92 -6.27 26.00
N PRO A 819 -12.18 -5.90 27.27
CA PRO A 819 -11.65 -4.68 27.84
C PRO A 819 -10.12 -4.61 27.70
N ALA A 820 -9.60 -3.40 27.50
CA ALA A 820 -8.19 -3.15 27.24
C ALA A 820 -7.73 -1.94 28.04
N THR A 821 -6.42 -1.88 28.28
CA THR A 821 -5.76 -0.70 28.85
C THR A 821 -5.09 0.06 27.73
N PHE A 822 -5.55 1.29 27.49
CA PHE A 822 -4.96 2.20 26.52
C PHE A 822 -3.96 3.10 27.23
N TRP A 823 -2.73 3.15 26.72
CA TRP A 823 -1.73 4.16 27.03
C TRP A 823 -1.65 5.13 25.84
N LEU A 824 -2.09 6.38 26.06
CA LEU A 824 -2.20 7.39 25.02
C LEU A 824 -1.24 8.54 25.28
N ASP A 825 -0.32 8.79 24.37
CA ASP A 825 0.57 9.95 24.44
C ASP A 825 -0.19 11.22 24.01
N ALA A 826 -0.23 12.24 24.89
CA ALA A 826 -0.82 13.53 24.53
C ALA A 826 0.03 14.33 23.52
N HIS A 827 1.21 13.82 23.11
CA HIS A 827 2.08 14.43 22.11
C HIS A 827 2.56 13.42 21.06
N ARG A 828 3.03 13.93 19.92
CA ARG A 828 3.75 13.11 18.94
C ARG A 828 5.24 13.10 19.25
N THR A 829 5.89 11.97 19.05
CA THR A 829 7.35 11.88 18.97
C THR A 829 7.87 12.88 17.92
N GLY A 830 8.62 13.89 18.35
CA GLY A 830 9.17 14.92 17.47
C GLY A 830 8.58 16.32 17.63
N GLY A 831 7.36 16.53 18.14
CA GLY A 831 6.84 17.90 18.39
C GLY A 831 6.71 18.84 17.16
N GLY A 832 7.16 18.44 15.97
CA GLY A 832 7.04 19.16 14.71
C GLY A 832 5.89 18.63 13.84
N LEU A 833 5.03 19.53 13.35
CA LEU A 833 4.03 19.16 12.36
C LEU A 833 4.62 19.12 10.96
N LYS A 834 4.65 17.95 10.32
CA LYS A 834 4.74 17.90 8.86
C LYS A 834 3.42 18.39 8.26
N GLY A 835 3.45 19.57 7.63
CA GLY A 835 2.41 20.02 6.72
C GLY A 835 1.08 20.47 7.34
N GLY A 836 1.08 21.11 8.52
CA GLY A 836 -0.14 21.74 9.07
C GLY A 836 -1.22 20.76 9.58
N GLN A 837 -0.83 19.60 10.10
CA GLN A 837 -1.75 18.65 10.75
C GLN A 837 -2.30 19.16 12.12
N ALA A 838 -3.19 18.42 12.79
CA ALA A 838 -3.63 18.77 14.14
C ALA A 838 -2.52 18.50 15.17
N PRO A 839 -2.33 19.36 16.19
CA PRO A 839 -1.16 19.33 17.07
C PRO A 839 -1.02 18.05 17.91
N TYR A 840 -2.12 17.33 18.18
CA TYR A 840 -2.12 16.16 19.06
C TYR A 840 -3.20 15.13 18.65
N PRO A 841 -2.88 13.83 18.56
CA PRO A 841 -3.87 12.82 18.16
C PRO A 841 -4.88 12.49 19.27
N LEU A 842 -4.59 12.85 20.53
CA LEU A 842 -5.33 12.41 21.72
C LEU A 842 -6.85 12.57 21.64
N LEU A 843 -7.37 13.75 21.26
CA LEU A 843 -8.84 13.96 21.21
C LEU A 843 -9.49 13.10 20.10
N GLU A 844 -8.79 12.87 19.00
CA GLU A 844 -9.25 11.99 17.92
C GLU A 844 -9.14 10.51 18.35
N GLU A 845 -8.08 10.11 19.06
CA GLU A 845 -7.93 8.77 19.64
C GLU A 845 -9.05 8.48 20.65
N LEU A 846 -9.36 9.43 21.55
CA LEU A 846 -10.51 9.32 22.47
C LEU A 846 -11.84 9.24 21.71
N HIS A 847 -12.00 9.96 20.59
CA HIS A 847 -13.20 9.86 19.74
C HIS A 847 -13.32 8.49 19.03
N LEU A 848 -12.20 7.90 18.61
CA LEU A 848 -12.16 6.55 18.05
C LEU A 848 -12.55 5.51 19.11
N ILE A 849 -12.00 5.62 20.32
CA ILE A 849 -12.37 4.75 21.46
C ILE A 849 -13.84 4.95 21.85
N HIS A 850 -14.39 6.18 21.77
CA HIS A 850 -15.81 6.45 22.00
C HIS A 850 -16.74 5.70 21.03
N SER A 851 -16.28 5.39 19.82
CA SER A 851 -17.07 4.64 18.84
C SER A 851 -17.05 3.12 19.07
N HIS A 852 -16.23 2.62 20.01
CA HIS A 852 -16.12 1.21 20.32
C HIS A 852 -17.31 0.69 21.15
N PRO A 853 -17.79 -0.56 20.94
CA PRO A 853 -18.91 -1.12 21.70
C PRO A 853 -18.59 -1.36 23.19
N ILE A 854 -17.34 -1.70 23.53
CA ILE A 854 -16.92 -1.89 24.93
C ILE A 854 -16.67 -0.51 25.55
N ARG A 855 -17.43 -0.18 26.61
CA ARG A 855 -17.34 1.11 27.33
C ARG A 855 -16.54 1.03 28.62
N THR A 856 -15.94 -0.12 28.91
CA THR A 856 -15.24 -0.42 30.16
C THR A 856 -13.73 -0.56 29.96
N HIS A 857 -13.16 0.09 28.95
CA HIS A 857 -11.72 0.18 28.80
C HIS A 857 -11.10 0.99 29.96
N THR A 858 -9.81 0.81 30.21
CA THR A 858 -9.05 1.72 31.08
C THR A 858 -8.20 2.63 30.22
N LEU A 859 -8.24 3.94 30.47
CA LEU A 859 -7.48 4.94 29.71
C LEU A 859 -6.42 5.56 30.63
N LEU A 860 -5.17 5.48 30.22
CA LEU A 860 -4.01 6.10 30.85
C LEU A 860 -3.44 7.09 29.83
N ILE A 861 -3.52 8.38 30.12
CA ILE A 861 -3.10 9.43 29.18
C ILE A 861 -1.85 10.10 29.73
N ASP A 862 -0.73 9.98 29.01
CA ASP A 862 0.56 10.57 29.38
C ASP A 862 0.65 12.04 28.95
N ASP A 863 1.61 12.76 29.53
CA ASP A 863 1.88 14.18 29.28
C ASP A 863 0.72 15.14 29.57
N ARG A 864 0.00 14.89 30.67
CA ARG A 864 -1.02 15.82 31.18
C ARG A 864 -0.49 17.24 31.36
N ARG A 865 0.81 17.42 31.64
CA ARG A 865 1.47 18.75 31.66
C ARG A 865 1.26 19.58 30.39
N LEU A 866 0.84 18.98 29.27
CA LEU A 866 0.60 19.65 28.00
C LEU A 866 -0.86 20.14 27.83
N PHE A 867 -1.78 19.79 28.74
CA PHE A 867 -3.22 20.14 28.68
C PHE A 867 -3.55 21.61 29.00
N GLU A 868 -2.56 22.44 29.30
CA GLU A 868 -2.74 23.88 29.42
C GLU A 868 -1.94 24.65 28.36
N SER A 869 -1.56 23.96 27.28
CA SER A 869 -0.95 24.61 26.13
C SER A 869 -1.98 25.43 25.33
N GLU A 870 -1.57 26.57 24.78
CA GLU A 870 -2.41 27.50 23.98
C GLU A 870 -2.99 26.87 22.68
N PHE A 871 -2.80 25.58 22.44
CA PHE A 871 -3.29 24.82 21.29
C PHE A 871 -4.73 24.30 21.41
N GLY A 872 -5.44 24.63 22.49
CA GLY A 872 -6.86 24.29 22.65
C GLY A 872 -7.16 22.90 23.20
N MET A 873 -6.15 22.10 23.54
CA MET A 873 -6.35 20.91 24.38
C MET A 873 -6.36 21.36 25.83
N ARG A 874 -7.53 21.73 26.34
CA ARG A 874 -7.75 22.00 27.77
C ARG A 874 -8.00 20.69 28.50
N GLU A 875 -7.58 20.59 29.75
CA GLU A 875 -7.89 19.42 30.58
C GLU A 875 -9.40 19.16 30.63
N GLU A 876 -10.22 20.22 30.65
CA GLU A 876 -11.69 20.10 30.58
C GLU A 876 -12.16 19.37 29.31
N ASN A 877 -11.57 19.67 28.15
CA ASN A 877 -11.95 19.06 26.88
C ASN A 877 -11.56 17.57 26.85
N VAL A 878 -10.41 17.22 27.42
CA VAL A 878 -9.95 15.83 27.53
C VAL A 878 -10.85 15.06 28.50
N ARG A 879 -11.18 15.64 29.65
CA ARG A 879 -12.11 15.06 30.62
C ARG A 879 -13.51 14.87 30.03
N GLU A 880 -14.01 15.86 29.30
CA GLU A 880 -15.31 15.78 28.61
C GLU A 880 -15.31 14.67 27.55
N ALA A 881 -14.24 14.57 26.74
CA ALA A 881 -14.09 13.49 25.75
C ALA A 881 -14.04 12.11 26.41
N ILE A 882 -13.35 11.96 27.54
CA ILE A 882 -13.33 10.72 28.34
C ILE A 882 -14.73 10.38 28.85
N LEU A 883 -15.45 11.35 29.42
CA LEU A 883 -16.80 11.11 29.96
C LEU A 883 -17.84 10.87 28.85
N HIS A 884 -17.60 11.34 27.62
CA HIS A 884 -18.39 10.91 26.47
C HIS A 884 -18.18 9.43 26.14
N ILE A 885 -16.98 8.85 26.35
CA ILE A 885 -16.74 7.41 26.17
C ILE A 885 -17.58 6.62 27.17
N ASN A 886 -17.47 6.95 28.46
CA ASN A 886 -18.26 6.38 29.54
C ASN A 886 -18.51 7.45 30.63
N PRO A 887 -19.77 7.86 30.86
CA PRO A 887 -20.09 8.91 31.84
C PRO A 887 -19.81 8.49 33.28
N ASP A 888 -19.66 7.18 33.54
CA ASP A 888 -19.42 6.64 34.87
C ASP A 888 -17.92 6.47 35.21
N TYR A 889 -17.02 6.87 34.31
CA TYR A 889 -15.58 6.79 34.57
C TYR A 889 -15.17 7.55 35.84
N ARG A 890 -14.34 6.92 36.67
CA ARG A 890 -13.65 7.57 37.78
C ARG A 890 -12.32 8.12 37.28
N LEU A 891 -12.15 9.43 37.41
CA LEU A 891 -10.95 10.15 36.98
C LEU A 891 -9.99 10.38 38.15
N SER A 892 -8.73 10.02 37.99
CA SER A 892 -7.64 10.26 38.96
C SER A 892 -6.34 10.62 38.24
N THR A 893 -5.29 10.98 38.99
CA THR A 893 -3.97 11.29 38.43
C THR A 893 -2.89 10.39 39.01
N ALA A 894 -1.83 10.13 38.25
CA ALA A 894 -0.66 9.36 38.66
C ALA A 894 0.66 10.03 38.23
N ASP A 895 1.76 9.65 38.87
CA ASP A 895 3.09 10.19 38.60
C ASP A 895 3.78 9.44 37.45
N SER A 896 4.49 10.18 36.58
CA SER A 896 5.31 9.62 35.49
C SER A 896 6.79 9.49 35.85
N THR A 897 7.25 10.16 36.90
CA THR A 897 8.64 10.15 37.41
C THR A 897 8.70 10.21 38.95
N PRO A 898 9.81 9.80 39.58
CA PRO A 898 9.96 9.88 41.02
C PRO A 898 10.40 11.28 41.47
N GLY A 899 9.49 12.03 42.11
CA GLY A 899 9.80 13.08 43.08
C GLY A 899 10.68 14.27 42.64
N GLU A 900 10.08 15.29 42.04
CA GLU A 900 10.24 16.73 42.39
C GLU A 900 9.06 17.52 41.77
N PRO A 901 8.65 18.67 42.33
CA PRO A 901 7.40 19.35 41.92
C PRO A 901 7.37 19.89 40.49
N ALA A 902 8.53 20.10 39.87
CA ALA A 902 8.64 20.85 38.62
C ALA A 902 8.35 20.01 37.36
N TYR A 903 8.59 18.69 37.38
CA TYR A 903 8.41 17.83 36.21
C TYR A 903 8.00 16.40 36.63
N GLY A 904 6.77 15.95 36.27
CA GLY A 904 6.35 14.54 36.30
C GLY A 904 5.40 14.10 37.44
N ARG A 905 5.04 15.01 38.37
CA ARG A 905 4.01 14.72 39.39
C ARG A 905 2.60 14.91 38.81
N ASN A 906 1.69 13.96 39.03
CA ASN A 906 0.32 13.95 38.47
C ASN A 906 0.27 14.14 36.94
N ASP A 907 1.28 13.62 36.24
CA ASP A 907 1.47 13.82 34.79
C ASP A 907 0.69 12.81 33.94
N ILE A 908 0.08 11.80 34.56
CA ILE A 908 -0.78 10.81 33.88
C ILE A 908 -2.22 11.01 34.34
N LEU A 909 -3.14 11.19 33.40
CA LEU A 909 -4.60 11.19 33.66
C LEU A 909 -5.13 9.76 33.52
N VAL A 910 -5.78 9.25 34.56
CA VAL A 910 -6.33 7.89 34.64
C VAL A 910 -7.85 7.95 34.58
N ALA A 911 -8.46 7.18 33.69
CA ALA A 911 -9.90 6.96 33.62
C ALA A 911 -10.23 5.47 33.68
N ALA A 912 -10.93 5.05 34.74
CA ALA A 912 -11.29 3.65 34.98
C ALA A 912 -12.81 3.49 35.19
N PRO A 913 -13.44 2.42 34.66
CA PRO A 913 -14.88 2.20 34.78
C PRO A 913 -15.29 1.97 36.24
N PRO A 914 -16.56 2.25 36.60
CA PRO A 914 -17.05 1.92 37.93
C PRO A 914 -17.00 0.40 38.12
N ALA A 915 -16.73 -0.05 39.35
CA ALA A 915 -16.84 -1.46 39.68
C ALA A 915 -18.25 -1.95 39.33
N ALA A 916 -18.36 -3.09 38.64
CA ALA A 916 -19.61 -3.59 38.09
C ALA A 916 -20.66 -3.84 39.19
N ASP A 917 -21.57 -2.87 39.40
CA ASP A 917 -22.87 -3.01 40.07
C ASP A 917 -23.76 -1.77 39.82
N SER A 918 -24.97 -1.99 39.29
CA SER A 918 -26.18 -1.11 39.19
C SER A 918 -26.46 -0.29 37.90
N VAL A 919 -27.68 -0.48 37.35
CA VAL A 919 -28.30 0.17 36.16
C VAL A 919 -29.73 0.63 36.54
N ALA A 920 -30.21 1.81 36.09
CA ALA A 920 -31.65 2.10 35.93
C ALA A 920 -31.95 3.30 34.99
N MET A 921 -33.09 3.21 34.28
CA MET A 921 -33.60 4.05 33.16
C MET A 921 -34.39 5.30 33.60
N HIS A 922 -34.54 6.33 32.71
CA HIS A 922 -35.84 7.03 32.48
C HIS A 922 -35.90 7.97 31.25
N THR A 923 -37.13 8.17 30.76
CA THR A 923 -37.63 8.85 29.54
C THR A 923 -38.14 10.30 29.78
N PRO A 924 -38.33 11.15 28.73
CA PRO A 924 -38.63 12.58 28.83
C PRO A 924 -40.08 12.99 28.48
N ASP A 925 -40.54 14.18 28.91
CA ASP A 925 -41.80 14.77 28.43
C ASP A 925 -41.83 16.32 28.26
N SER A 926 -42.50 16.67 27.16
CA SER A 926 -43.22 17.84 26.59
C SER A 926 -43.16 19.31 27.09
N GLY A 927 -43.30 20.23 26.10
CA GLY A 927 -44.16 21.45 26.23
C GLY A 927 -43.63 22.81 25.71
N SER A 928 -43.46 23.02 24.40
CA SER A 928 -44.19 23.96 23.50
C SER A 928 -44.24 25.48 23.79
N VAL A 929 -43.79 26.28 22.82
CA VAL A 929 -43.94 27.75 22.70
C VAL A 929 -44.87 28.09 21.52
N ARG A 930 -45.71 29.14 21.61
CA ARG A 930 -46.34 29.81 20.45
C ARG A 930 -46.64 31.30 20.72
N LYS A 931 -46.08 32.20 19.90
CA LYS A 931 -46.81 33.03 18.89
C LYS A 931 -45.90 34.10 18.25
N LEU A 932 -46.02 34.22 16.93
CA LEU A 932 -45.37 35.18 16.04
C LEU A 932 -46.11 36.52 16.02
N HIS A 933 -45.38 37.61 16.15
CA HIS A 933 -45.70 38.93 15.60
C HIS A 933 -44.54 39.38 14.69
N HIS A 934 -44.91 40.04 13.59
CA HIS A 934 -44.07 40.81 12.68
C HIS A 934 -42.85 41.44 13.37
N ASP A 935 -41.66 40.99 12.97
CA ASP A 935 -40.39 41.68 13.20
C ASP A 935 -39.30 41.02 12.34
N SER A 936 -38.13 41.64 12.27
CA SER A 936 -36.88 41.20 11.63
C SER A 936 -36.30 39.86 12.16
N MET A 937 -37.16 38.84 12.35
CA MET A 937 -36.91 37.64 13.16
C MET A 937 -37.29 36.30 12.52
N ALA A 938 -37.84 36.25 11.30
CA ALA A 938 -38.23 34.98 10.63
C ALA A 938 -37.08 34.33 9.82
N ASN A 939 -36.96 33.00 9.88
CA ASN A 939 -35.95 32.23 9.15
C ASN A 939 -36.15 32.34 7.62
N ARG A 940 -35.08 32.59 6.85
CA ARG A 940 -35.10 32.52 5.37
C ARG A 940 -34.58 31.17 4.91
N ILE A 941 -35.29 30.51 4.00
CA ILE A 941 -34.90 29.23 3.40
C ILE A 941 -34.33 29.49 2.00
N LEU A 942 -33.04 29.22 1.79
CA LEU A 942 -32.29 29.62 0.60
C LEU A 942 -31.81 28.37 -0.15
N TYR A 943 -32.45 28.01 -1.26
CA TYR A 943 -32.03 26.88 -2.10
C TYR A 943 -30.95 27.33 -3.08
N PHE A 944 -29.69 26.95 -2.85
CA PHE A 944 -28.61 27.23 -3.79
C PHE A 944 -28.84 26.49 -5.11
N CYS A 945 -28.96 27.24 -6.21
CA CYS A 945 -29.17 26.69 -7.54
C CYS A 945 -27.97 26.99 -8.45
N PRO A 946 -27.27 25.96 -8.96
CA PRO A 946 -26.14 26.12 -9.87
C PRO A 946 -26.52 26.86 -11.16
N GLU A 947 -25.62 27.73 -11.64
CA GLU A 947 -25.81 28.48 -12.88
C GLU A 947 -25.44 27.64 -14.11
N VAL A 948 -26.31 26.71 -14.48
CA VAL A 948 -26.16 25.90 -15.69
C VAL A 948 -26.97 26.49 -16.84
N ALA A 949 -26.39 26.49 -18.04
CA ALA A 949 -27.00 27.05 -19.25
C ALA A 949 -28.09 26.17 -19.88
N PHE A 950 -28.37 25.00 -19.29
CA PHE A 950 -29.35 24.02 -19.79
C PHE A 950 -30.32 23.60 -18.69
N ALA A 951 -31.52 23.17 -19.07
CA ALA A 951 -32.51 22.67 -18.14
C ALA A 951 -32.14 21.26 -17.64
N SER A 952 -32.20 21.03 -16.33
CA SER A 952 -32.02 19.70 -15.73
C SER A 952 -33.11 19.40 -14.71
N ALA A 953 -33.43 18.11 -14.54
CA ALA A 953 -34.44 17.67 -13.58
C ALA A 953 -34.12 18.10 -12.13
N GLY A 954 -32.83 18.09 -11.76
CA GLY A 954 -32.38 18.55 -10.44
C GLY A 954 -32.63 20.05 -10.24
N VAL A 955 -32.25 20.90 -11.19
CA VAL A 955 -32.49 22.35 -11.15
C VAL A 955 -33.99 22.65 -11.05
N ARG A 956 -34.81 21.98 -11.87
CA ARG A 956 -36.26 22.15 -11.83
C ARG A 956 -36.85 21.82 -10.47
N ARG A 957 -36.37 20.75 -9.84
CA ARG A 957 -36.84 20.35 -8.52
C ARG A 957 -36.59 21.42 -7.47
N LEU A 958 -35.43 22.07 -7.47
CA LEU A 958 -35.12 23.19 -6.56
C LEU A 958 -36.13 24.34 -6.73
N TYR A 959 -36.44 24.73 -7.97
CA TYR A 959 -37.43 25.76 -8.25
C TYR A 959 -38.84 25.36 -7.81
N ARG A 960 -39.25 24.09 -8.00
CA ARG A 960 -40.55 23.60 -7.53
C ARG A 960 -40.66 23.60 -6.01
N HIS A 961 -39.59 23.23 -5.30
CA HIS A 961 -39.56 23.26 -3.84
C HIS A 961 -39.81 24.68 -3.32
N VAL A 962 -39.09 25.67 -3.86
CA VAL A 962 -39.31 27.09 -3.50
C VAL A 962 -40.73 27.52 -3.83
N ALA A 963 -41.25 27.20 -5.02
CA ALA A 963 -42.63 27.51 -5.40
C ALA A 963 -43.68 26.88 -4.47
N ALA A 964 -43.43 25.65 -3.97
CA ALA A 964 -44.34 24.93 -3.09
C ALA A 964 -44.33 25.50 -1.65
N LEU A 965 -43.16 25.93 -1.18
CA LEU A 965 -42.95 26.56 0.12
C LEU A 965 -43.56 27.95 0.18
N GLU A 966 -43.31 28.79 -0.82
CA GLU A 966 -43.88 30.14 -0.95
C GLU A 966 -45.42 30.12 -0.97
N ARG A 967 -46.01 29.21 -1.75
CA ARG A 967 -47.48 29.03 -1.81
C ARG A 967 -48.10 28.66 -0.45
N ARG A 968 -47.30 28.13 0.48
CA ARG A 968 -47.73 27.71 1.82
C ARG A 968 -47.21 28.64 2.93
N GLY A 969 -46.72 29.83 2.56
CA GLY A 969 -46.38 30.90 3.50
C GLY A 969 -44.98 30.81 4.12
N PHE A 970 -44.10 29.95 3.61
CA PHE A 970 -42.68 29.95 4.00
C PHE A 970 -41.92 31.04 3.28
N ASN A 971 -40.92 31.63 3.95
CA ASN A 971 -40.03 32.64 3.40
C ASN A 971 -38.87 31.97 2.64
N ALA A 972 -39.10 31.57 1.39
CA ALA A 972 -38.22 30.69 0.62
C ALA A 972 -37.76 31.31 -0.71
N PHE A 973 -36.47 31.17 -1.02
CA PHE A 973 -35.86 31.77 -2.21
C PHE A 973 -34.96 30.79 -2.95
N VAL A 974 -34.90 30.93 -4.27
CA VAL A 974 -33.79 30.38 -5.06
C VAL A 974 -32.59 31.31 -4.90
N LEU A 975 -31.43 30.75 -4.58
CA LEU A 975 -30.18 31.49 -4.41
C LEU A 975 -29.24 31.20 -5.58
N HIS A 976 -28.99 32.21 -6.42
CA HIS A 976 -28.00 32.17 -7.49
C HIS A 976 -26.71 32.86 -7.06
N ARG A 977 -25.64 32.69 -7.85
CA ARG A 977 -24.38 33.40 -7.58
C ARG A 977 -24.50 34.86 -7.99
N ARG A 978 -24.97 35.12 -9.21
CA ARG A 978 -25.15 36.44 -9.82
C ARG A 978 -26.61 36.90 -9.78
N LYS A 979 -26.80 38.22 -9.67
CA LYS A 979 -28.11 38.88 -9.62
C LYS A 979 -28.96 38.68 -10.88
N ASP A 980 -28.33 38.75 -12.04
CA ASP A 980 -29.05 38.79 -13.33
C ASP A 980 -29.27 37.40 -13.94
N PHE A 981 -28.99 36.33 -13.19
CA PHE A 981 -29.11 34.96 -13.68
C PHE A 981 -30.46 34.35 -13.30
N LYS A 982 -31.14 33.79 -14.30
CA LYS A 982 -32.32 32.92 -14.13
C LYS A 982 -32.13 31.67 -14.99
N ALA A 983 -32.37 30.49 -14.41
CA ALA A 983 -32.28 29.25 -15.15
C ALA A 983 -33.36 29.21 -16.28
N PRO A 984 -32.99 28.84 -17.52
CA PRO A 984 -33.93 28.79 -18.64
C PRO A 984 -35.11 27.84 -18.37
N GLY A 985 -36.33 28.26 -18.75
CA GLY A 985 -37.53 27.42 -18.72
C GLY A 985 -38.05 27.04 -17.32
N GLN A 986 -37.68 27.78 -16.27
CA GLN A 986 -38.11 27.49 -14.89
C GLN A 986 -39.27 28.36 -14.40
N LEU A 987 -39.96 27.87 -13.36
CA LEU A 987 -41.06 28.58 -12.68
C LEU A 987 -40.63 29.97 -12.20
N CYS A 988 -41.56 30.92 -12.19
CA CYS A 988 -41.35 32.22 -11.59
C CYS A 988 -41.45 32.10 -10.07
N VAL A 989 -40.31 32.26 -9.38
CA VAL A 989 -40.21 32.18 -7.92
C VAL A 989 -39.31 33.31 -7.40
N PRO A 990 -39.43 33.69 -6.11
CA PRO A 990 -38.49 34.61 -5.49
C PRO A 990 -37.06 34.10 -5.61
N HIS A 991 -36.14 34.97 -6.02
CA HIS A 991 -34.73 34.64 -6.13
C HIS A 991 -33.87 35.75 -5.53
N LEU A 992 -32.72 35.35 -4.99
CA LEU A 992 -31.70 36.20 -4.41
C LEU A 992 -30.33 35.85 -5.00
N SER A 993 -29.37 36.74 -4.81
CA SER A 993 -27.98 36.60 -5.27
C SER A 993 -27.04 36.50 -4.09
N LEU A 994 -26.11 35.54 -4.12
CA LEU A 994 -25.02 35.45 -3.13
C LEU A 994 -24.23 36.77 -3.04
N ASP A 995 -24.01 37.43 -4.18
CA ASP A 995 -23.27 38.71 -4.24
C ASP A 995 -23.95 39.89 -3.50
N GLN A 996 -25.23 39.77 -3.12
CA GLN A 996 -26.02 40.89 -2.56
C GLN A 996 -26.72 40.57 -1.25
N ILE A 997 -26.62 39.32 -0.77
CA ILE A 997 -27.27 38.88 0.45
C ILE A 997 -26.28 38.87 1.61
N GLN A 998 -26.65 39.48 2.73
CA GLN A 998 -25.96 39.28 3.99
C GLN A 998 -26.62 38.11 4.72
N LEU A 999 -25.84 37.05 4.98
CA LEU A 999 -26.28 35.87 5.72
C LEU A 999 -26.23 36.12 7.23
N THR A 1000 -27.21 35.58 7.93
CA THR A 1000 -27.41 35.67 9.38
C THR A 1000 -27.67 34.27 9.96
N GLY A 1001 -27.42 34.06 11.25
CA GLY A 1001 -27.57 32.73 11.88
C GLY A 1001 -28.98 32.12 11.81
N ARG A 1002 -29.97 32.87 11.30
CA ARG A 1002 -31.36 32.43 11.06
C ARG A 1002 -31.60 31.96 9.63
N ASP A 1003 -30.66 32.18 8.72
CA ASP A 1003 -30.77 31.74 7.34
C ASP A 1003 -30.39 30.27 7.22
N ILE A 1004 -31.17 29.51 6.45
CA ILE A 1004 -30.90 28.11 6.16
C ILE A 1004 -30.58 27.98 4.67
N VAL A 1005 -29.33 27.65 4.34
CA VAL A 1005 -28.89 27.44 2.97
C VAL A 1005 -28.94 25.94 2.65
N VAL A 1006 -29.73 25.58 1.64
CA VAL A 1006 -29.85 24.21 1.12
C VAL A 1006 -28.95 24.07 -0.10
N ILE A 1007 -27.97 23.17 -0.01
CA ILE A 1007 -26.89 23.01 -0.98
C ILE A 1007 -27.04 21.66 -1.70
N PRO A 1008 -27.02 21.60 -3.05
CA PRO A 1008 -27.04 20.32 -3.77
C PRO A 1008 -25.76 19.50 -3.54
N GLU A 1009 -25.88 18.17 -3.54
CA GLU A 1009 -24.85 17.22 -3.07
C GLU A 1009 -23.47 17.33 -3.74
N GLY A 1010 -23.43 17.76 -5.01
CA GLY A 1010 -22.20 17.85 -5.81
C GLY A 1010 -21.42 19.16 -5.70
N HIS A 1011 -21.67 19.98 -4.67
CA HIS A 1011 -21.10 21.33 -4.54
C HIS A 1011 -20.28 21.56 -3.26
N PRO A 1012 -19.24 20.76 -2.99
CA PRO A 1012 -18.40 20.93 -1.80
C PRO A 1012 -17.62 22.25 -1.79
N ASN A 1013 -17.42 22.89 -2.96
CA ASN A 1013 -16.89 24.25 -3.06
C ASN A 1013 -17.83 25.29 -2.41
N ILE A 1014 -19.14 25.15 -2.56
CA ILE A 1014 -20.13 26.02 -1.91
C ILE A 1014 -20.25 25.70 -0.43
N MET A 1015 -20.23 24.41 -0.07
CA MET A 1015 -20.21 23.97 1.33
C MET A 1015 -18.99 24.54 2.07
N HIS A 1016 -17.82 24.50 1.42
CA HIS A 1016 -16.60 25.12 1.93
C HIS A 1016 -16.74 26.64 2.07
N ALA A 1017 -17.27 27.33 1.05
CA ALA A 1017 -17.41 28.79 1.07
C ALA A 1017 -18.39 29.29 2.15
N LEU A 1018 -19.38 28.48 2.52
CA LEU A 1018 -20.39 28.81 3.54
C LEU A 1018 -20.06 28.24 4.92
N ARG A 1019 -18.93 27.55 5.10
CA ARG A 1019 -18.57 26.89 6.36
C ARG A 1019 -18.59 27.85 7.54
N ASP A 1020 -17.91 28.99 7.37
CA ASP A 1020 -17.74 30.02 8.40
C ASP A 1020 -18.80 31.13 8.31
N ALA A 1021 -19.73 31.03 7.34
CA ALA A 1021 -20.83 31.97 7.25
C ALA A 1021 -21.76 31.77 8.44
N ALA A 1022 -22.23 32.88 9.02
CA ALA A 1022 -23.29 32.87 10.02
C ALA A 1022 -24.60 32.46 9.32
N CYS A 1023 -24.80 31.17 9.10
CA CYS A 1023 -26.03 30.56 8.58
C CYS A 1023 -26.07 29.08 8.98
N ARG A 1024 -27.20 28.44 8.77
CA ARG A 1024 -27.40 26.99 8.90
C ARG A 1024 -27.26 26.35 7.52
N ARG A 1025 -26.63 25.19 7.44
CA ARG A 1025 -26.28 24.54 6.16
C ARG A 1025 -26.90 23.16 6.07
N PHE A 1026 -27.76 22.99 5.09
CA PHE A 1026 -28.46 21.74 4.81
C PHE A 1026 -28.02 21.25 3.44
N VAL A 1027 -28.00 19.94 3.24
CA VAL A 1027 -27.76 19.36 1.91
C VAL A 1027 -29.06 18.79 1.36
N ILE A 1028 -29.29 18.94 0.07
CA ILE A 1028 -30.27 18.12 -0.67
C ILE A 1028 -29.49 17.14 -1.53
N ALA A 1029 -29.70 15.84 -1.33
CA ALA A 1029 -29.00 14.76 -2.01
C ALA A 1029 -29.93 14.04 -2.99
N LEU A 1030 -29.77 14.36 -4.28
CA LEU A 1030 -30.58 13.81 -5.37
C LEU A 1030 -29.96 12.53 -5.98
N ASN A 1031 -28.62 12.40 -5.98
CA ASN A 1031 -27.91 11.22 -6.48
C ASN A 1031 -26.66 10.90 -5.64
N TRP A 1032 -26.52 9.64 -5.23
CA TRP A 1032 -25.38 9.18 -4.41
C TRP A 1032 -24.05 9.25 -5.15
N ASP A 1033 -24.05 9.08 -6.47
CA ASP A 1033 -22.83 9.03 -7.29
C ASP A 1033 -22.07 10.36 -7.32
N TYR A 1034 -22.76 11.49 -7.10
CA TYR A 1034 -22.12 12.81 -7.05
C TYR A 1034 -21.47 13.12 -5.71
N ILE A 1035 -21.87 12.41 -4.64
CA ILE A 1035 -21.44 12.70 -3.26
C ILE A 1035 -19.94 12.52 -3.15
N TYR A 1036 -19.43 11.31 -3.39
CA TYR A 1036 -17.99 11.03 -3.20
C TYR A 1036 -17.13 11.42 -4.40
N LYS A 1037 -17.68 11.56 -5.61
CA LYS A 1037 -16.92 12.01 -6.79
C LYS A 1037 -16.40 13.44 -6.68
N THR A 1038 -17.11 14.28 -5.94
CA THR A 1038 -16.80 15.71 -5.82
C THR A 1038 -16.16 16.07 -4.49
N LEU A 1039 -16.31 15.20 -3.48
CA LEU A 1039 -15.83 15.39 -2.12
C LEU A 1039 -14.30 15.16 -2.04
N PRO A 1040 -13.53 16.09 -1.47
CA PRO A 1040 -12.09 15.89 -1.27
C PRO A 1040 -11.76 14.69 -0.38
N ASP A 1041 -10.61 14.04 -0.63
CA ASP A 1041 -10.12 12.93 0.18
C ASP A 1041 -10.04 13.30 1.67
N GLN A 1042 -10.46 12.38 2.55
CA GLN A 1042 -10.57 12.54 4.02
C GLN A 1042 -11.58 13.59 4.51
N MET A 1043 -12.40 14.18 3.64
CA MET A 1043 -13.48 15.08 4.05
C MET A 1043 -14.86 14.41 3.97
N ASP A 1044 -15.76 14.83 4.85
CA ASP A 1044 -17.19 14.58 4.71
C ASP A 1044 -18.02 15.82 5.04
N TRP A 1045 -19.33 15.74 4.78
CA TRP A 1045 -20.23 16.89 4.94
C TRP A 1045 -20.28 17.46 6.37
N ARG A 1046 -19.95 16.68 7.40
CA ARG A 1046 -19.85 17.20 8.78
C ARG A 1046 -18.75 18.25 8.90
N MET A 1047 -17.65 18.08 8.16
CA MET A 1047 -16.51 19.01 8.16
C MET A 1047 -16.82 20.37 7.50
N PHE A 1048 -17.93 20.46 6.76
CA PHE A 1048 -18.46 21.73 6.24
C PHE A 1048 -19.56 22.34 7.13
N GLY A 1049 -19.82 21.75 8.30
CA GLY A 1049 -20.90 22.20 9.19
C GLY A 1049 -22.29 21.90 8.63
N ILE A 1050 -22.46 20.83 7.84
CA ILE A 1050 -23.79 20.39 7.41
C ILE A 1050 -24.56 19.81 8.59
N GLU A 1051 -25.76 20.32 8.82
CA GLU A 1051 -26.59 19.93 9.97
C GLU A 1051 -27.55 18.79 9.65
N ARG A 1052 -28.13 18.79 8.45
CA ARG A 1052 -29.18 17.85 8.01
C ARG A 1052 -29.14 17.62 6.52
N VAL A 1053 -29.65 16.48 6.09
CA VAL A 1053 -29.73 16.12 4.67
C VAL A 1053 -31.17 15.75 4.27
N LEU A 1054 -31.67 16.44 3.24
CA LEU A 1054 -32.87 16.09 2.50
C LEU A 1054 -32.51 15.03 1.45
N VAL A 1055 -33.13 13.85 1.53
CA VAL A 1055 -32.85 12.74 0.61
C VAL A 1055 -34.11 12.37 -0.17
N VAL A 1056 -33.92 11.80 -1.36
CA VAL A 1056 -35.01 11.48 -2.28
C VAL A 1056 -35.29 9.99 -2.39
N SER A 1057 -34.42 9.17 -1.77
CA SER A 1057 -34.59 7.74 -1.68
C SER A 1057 -34.01 7.21 -0.35
N PRO A 1058 -34.57 6.13 0.22
CA PRO A 1058 -34.01 5.50 1.41
C PRO A 1058 -32.61 4.95 1.18
N VAL A 1059 -32.24 4.60 -0.05
CA VAL A 1059 -30.88 4.14 -0.38
C VAL A 1059 -29.85 5.24 -0.10
N ILE A 1060 -30.11 6.46 -0.59
CA ILE A 1060 -29.26 7.62 -0.31
C ILE A 1060 -29.27 7.93 1.20
N GLY A 1061 -30.44 7.90 1.83
CA GLY A 1061 -30.59 8.14 3.27
C GLY A 1061 -29.80 7.17 4.15
N ASN A 1062 -29.94 5.88 3.90
CA ASN A 1062 -29.22 4.83 4.63
C ASN A 1062 -27.71 4.96 4.42
N MET A 1063 -27.27 5.26 3.19
CA MET A 1063 -25.86 5.47 2.89
C MET A 1063 -25.29 6.66 3.67
N ILE A 1064 -25.97 7.81 3.68
CA ILE A 1064 -25.51 9.01 4.39
C ILE A 1064 -25.56 8.79 5.91
N SER A 1065 -26.63 8.18 6.42
CA SER A 1065 -26.74 7.87 7.85
C SER A 1065 -25.66 6.91 8.31
N TRP A 1066 -25.29 5.93 7.49
CA TRP A 1066 -24.23 4.97 7.81
C TRP A 1066 -22.84 5.60 7.68
N ALA A 1067 -22.56 6.28 6.57
CA ALA A 1067 -21.22 6.77 6.25
C ALA A 1067 -20.87 8.10 6.94
N MET A 1068 -21.83 9.03 7.04
CA MET A 1068 -21.60 10.38 7.58
C MET A 1068 -22.33 10.63 8.91
N ARG A 1069 -23.18 9.69 9.37
CA ARG A 1069 -23.97 9.82 10.62
C ARG A 1069 -24.77 11.11 10.72
N LEU A 1070 -25.18 11.67 9.58
CA LEU A 1070 -25.98 12.90 9.50
C LEU A 1070 -27.48 12.59 9.61
N PRO A 1071 -28.27 13.47 10.25
CA PRO A 1071 -29.73 13.34 10.25
C PRO A 1071 -30.29 13.44 8.82
N ILE A 1072 -31.05 12.42 8.40
CA ILE A 1072 -31.66 12.34 7.08
C ILE A 1072 -33.18 12.54 7.14
N HIS A 1073 -33.73 13.19 6.11
CA HIS A 1073 -35.16 13.41 5.94
C HIS A 1073 -35.57 13.01 4.52
N LEU A 1074 -36.41 11.99 4.40
CA LEU A 1074 -36.88 11.49 3.11
C LEU A 1074 -38.01 12.36 2.58
N LEU A 1075 -37.85 12.87 1.36
CA LEU A 1075 -38.87 13.62 0.63
C LEU A 1075 -39.58 12.73 -0.38
N ASP A 1076 -40.89 12.89 -0.49
CA ASP A 1076 -41.67 12.25 -1.55
C ASP A 1076 -41.26 12.81 -2.91
N SER A 1077 -41.36 11.98 -3.95
CA SER A 1077 -41.08 12.39 -5.34
C SER A 1077 -42.37 12.39 -6.16
N SER A 1078 -42.48 13.32 -7.11
CA SER A 1078 -43.63 13.47 -7.98
C SER A 1078 -43.31 13.24 -9.45
N ILE A 1079 -44.33 12.87 -10.21
CA ILE A 1079 -44.33 12.80 -11.67
C ILE A 1079 -45.32 13.84 -12.19
N ASP A 1080 -44.98 14.47 -13.32
CA ASP A 1080 -45.90 15.36 -14.02
C ASP A 1080 -46.98 14.52 -14.72
N GLN A 1081 -48.20 14.53 -14.17
CA GLN A 1081 -49.30 13.70 -14.66
C GLN A 1081 -49.91 14.24 -15.96
N ASP A 1082 -49.65 15.50 -16.30
CA ASP A 1082 -50.12 16.11 -17.56
C ASP A 1082 -49.22 15.68 -18.73
N LEU A 1083 -47.94 15.41 -18.45
CA LEU A 1083 -46.97 14.97 -19.45
C LEU A 1083 -46.81 13.44 -19.50
N TYR A 1084 -46.80 12.76 -18.36
CA TYR A 1084 -46.56 11.33 -18.28
C TYR A 1084 -47.85 10.61 -17.84
N TYR A 1085 -48.64 10.24 -18.85
CA TYR A 1085 -49.89 9.51 -18.67
C TYR A 1085 -49.95 8.30 -19.60
N HIS A 1086 -50.72 7.30 -19.20
CA HIS A 1086 -50.86 6.06 -19.96
C HIS A 1086 -51.82 6.24 -21.13
N GLU A 1087 -51.30 6.03 -22.34
CA GLU A 1087 -52.06 6.09 -23.59
C GLU A 1087 -51.95 4.75 -24.35
N PRO A 1088 -52.84 3.77 -24.09
CA PRO A 1088 -52.73 2.41 -24.63
C PRO A 1088 -52.71 2.35 -26.17
N ALA A 1089 -53.47 3.22 -26.83
CA ALA A 1089 -53.63 3.23 -28.28
C ALA A 1089 -52.42 3.82 -29.04
N GLY A 1090 -51.48 4.47 -28.35
CA GLY A 1090 -50.34 5.17 -28.95
C GLY A 1090 -49.03 4.39 -28.98
N LYS A 1091 -49.02 3.11 -28.56
CA LYS A 1091 -47.80 2.30 -28.40
C LYS A 1091 -47.28 1.76 -29.75
N LEU A 1092 -46.00 2.01 -30.01
CA LEU A 1092 -45.20 1.48 -31.11
C LEU A 1092 -44.25 0.38 -30.59
N PRO A 1093 -43.97 -0.66 -31.39
CA PRO A 1093 -43.06 -1.74 -31.02
C PRO A 1093 -41.59 -1.27 -31.10
N GLN A 1094 -41.20 -0.34 -30.23
CA GLN A 1094 -39.87 0.26 -30.18
C GLN A 1094 -39.26 0.21 -28.78
N VAL A 1095 -37.93 0.17 -28.74
CA VAL A 1095 -37.10 0.27 -27.53
C VAL A 1095 -36.51 1.68 -27.45
N VAL A 1096 -36.76 2.39 -26.37
CA VAL A 1096 -36.15 3.70 -26.10
C VAL A 1096 -35.17 3.61 -24.93
N TYR A 1097 -34.10 4.41 -24.97
CA TYR A 1097 -33.11 4.48 -23.90
C TYR A 1097 -32.43 5.85 -23.85
N ILE A 1098 -31.94 6.26 -22.69
CA ILE A 1098 -31.24 7.53 -22.54
C ILE A 1098 -29.80 7.39 -23.05
N GLN A 1099 -29.48 8.05 -24.17
CA GLN A 1099 -28.19 7.89 -24.87
C GLN A 1099 -26.99 8.13 -23.95
N ARG A 1100 -27.00 9.24 -23.19
CA ARG A 1100 -25.90 9.60 -22.27
C ARG A 1100 -25.70 8.63 -21.09
N LYS A 1101 -26.68 7.75 -20.82
CA LYS A 1101 -26.65 6.75 -19.73
C LYS A 1101 -26.50 5.31 -20.26
N ALA A 1102 -26.23 5.15 -21.56
CA ALA A 1102 -26.29 3.86 -22.26
C ALA A 1102 -24.93 3.40 -22.77
N ALA A 1103 -23.90 3.48 -21.93
CA ALA A 1103 -22.51 3.14 -22.30
C ALA A 1103 -22.36 1.69 -22.82
N CYS A 1104 -23.23 0.77 -22.40
CA CYS A 1104 -23.19 -0.65 -22.78
C CYS A 1104 -24.12 -1.04 -23.94
N ILE A 1105 -24.83 -0.09 -24.56
CA ILE A 1105 -25.90 -0.39 -25.53
C ILE A 1105 -25.39 -1.19 -26.73
N ASP A 1106 -24.20 -0.89 -27.23
CA ASP A 1106 -23.65 -1.56 -28.42
C ASP A 1106 -23.30 -3.02 -28.14
N VAL A 1107 -22.78 -3.31 -26.94
CA VAL A 1107 -22.47 -4.67 -26.50
C VAL A 1107 -23.76 -5.47 -26.34
N LEU A 1108 -24.77 -4.90 -25.68
CA LEU A 1108 -26.08 -5.55 -25.50
C LEU A 1108 -26.76 -5.84 -26.85
N LYS A 1109 -26.75 -4.87 -27.77
CA LYS A 1109 -27.29 -5.05 -29.13
C LYS A 1109 -26.55 -6.17 -29.88
N ARG A 1110 -25.23 -6.28 -29.74
CA ARG A 1110 -24.44 -7.37 -30.35
C ARG A 1110 -24.84 -8.74 -29.80
N ILE A 1111 -24.97 -8.88 -28.48
CA ILE A 1111 -25.40 -10.13 -27.83
C ILE A 1111 -26.78 -10.56 -28.35
N LEU A 1112 -27.74 -9.64 -28.38
CA LEU A 1112 -29.09 -9.89 -28.88
C LEU A 1112 -29.08 -10.23 -30.38
N ARG A 1113 -28.29 -9.51 -31.19
CA ARG A 1113 -28.13 -9.78 -32.63
C ARG A 1113 -27.61 -11.19 -32.88
N SER A 1114 -26.62 -11.64 -32.09
CA SER A 1114 -26.06 -13.00 -32.17
C SER A 1114 -27.10 -14.08 -31.85
N ARG A 1115 -28.07 -13.78 -30.98
CA ARG A 1115 -29.20 -14.69 -30.69
C ARG A 1115 -30.21 -14.71 -31.83
N LYS A 1116 -30.64 -13.53 -32.30
CA LYS A 1116 -31.63 -13.36 -33.37
C LYS A 1116 -31.47 -11.99 -34.02
N VAL A 1117 -31.12 -11.97 -35.31
CA VAL A 1117 -30.83 -10.74 -36.06
C VAL A 1117 -32.02 -9.77 -36.10
N ASP A 1118 -33.25 -10.32 -36.18
CA ASP A 1118 -34.51 -9.57 -36.20
C ASP A 1118 -34.70 -8.66 -34.97
N TYR A 1119 -34.11 -8.98 -33.82
CA TYR A 1119 -34.16 -8.12 -32.63
C TYR A 1119 -33.57 -6.73 -32.88
N ILE A 1120 -32.62 -6.62 -33.82
CA ILE A 1120 -31.96 -5.36 -34.17
C ILE A 1120 -32.51 -4.81 -35.49
N ASP A 1121 -32.74 -5.67 -36.48
CA ASP A 1121 -33.08 -5.23 -37.84
C ASP A 1121 -34.56 -4.88 -38.02
N ARG A 1122 -35.47 -5.41 -37.17
CA ARG A 1122 -36.92 -5.19 -37.29
C ARG A 1122 -37.55 -4.40 -36.14
N ILE A 1123 -36.91 -4.33 -34.99
CA ILE A 1123 -37.36 -3.52 -33.85
C ILE A 1123 -36.57 -2.21 -33.84
N PRO A 1124 -37.22 -1.04 -33.89
CA PRO A 1124 -36.52 0.23 -33.77
C PRO A 1124 -35.95 0.45 -32.37
N TRP A 1125 -34.67 0.84 -32.31
CA TRP A 1125 -33.96 1.21 -31.09
C TRP A 1125 -33.66 2.70 -31.11
N HIS A 1126 -34.45 3.49 -30.39
CA HIS A 1126 -34.40 4.94 -30.44
C HIS A 1126 -33.64 5.55 -29.24
N PRO A 1127 -32.50 6.21 -29.48
CA PRO A 1127 -31.80 6.94 -28.43
C PRO A 1127 -32.53 8.24 -28.08
N LEU A 1128 -32.77 8.48 -26.80
CA LEU A 1128 -33.29 9.75 -26.27
C LEU A 1128 -32.10 10.68 -25.97
N ALA A 1129 -31.95 11.73 -26.78
CA ALA A 1129 -30.91 12.76 -26.65
C ALA A 1129 -31.45 14.12 -27.15
N ASP A 1130 -31.09 15.20 -26.45
CA ASP A 1130 -31.34 16.58 -26.87
C ASP A 1130 -32.81 16.96 -27.18
N LEU A 1131 -33.77 16.30 -26.52
CA LEU A 1131 -35.20 16.57 -26.67
C LEU A 1131 -35.70 17.60 -25.64
N SER A 1132 -36.72 18.39 -26.01
CA SER A 1132 -37.52 19.11 -25.02
C SER A 1132 -38.33 18.12 -24.18
N GLU A 1133 -38.81 18.56 -23.02
CA GLU A 1133 -39.56 17.67 -22.11
C GLU A 1133 -40.88 17.14 -22.70
N PRO A 1134 -41.71 17.95 -23.39
CA PRO A 1134 -42.91 17.42 -24.06
C PRO A 1134 -42.57 16.39 -25.15
N GLU A 1135 -41.48 16.59 -25.89
CA GLU A 1135 -41.00 15.64 -26.91
C GLU A 1135 -40.48 14.36 -26.26
N TYR A 1136 -39.69 14.46 -25.19
CA TYR A 1136 -39.20 13.34 -24.41
C TYR A 1136 -40.35 12.49 -23.85
N ALA A 1137 -41.35 13.14 -23.24
CA ALA A 1137 -42.54 12.48 -22.73
C ALA A 1137 -43.34 11.81 -23.86
N ALA A 1138 -43.47 12.46 -25.02
CA ALA A 1138 -44.15 11.89 -26.18
C ALA A 1138 -43.45 10.62 -26.71
N GLU A 1139 -42.12 10.62 -26.80
CA GLU A 1139 -41.36 9.44 -27.26
C GLU A 1139 -41.44 8.28 -26.27
N ILE A 1140 -41.44 8.56 -24.97
CA ILE A 1140 -41.66 7.54 -23.94
C ILE A 1140 -43.09 7.00 -24.01
N ARG A 1141 -44.11 7.86 -24.18
CA ARG A 1141 -45.52 7.43 -24.31
C ARG A 1141 -45.73 6.51 -25.51
N LYS A 1142 -45.03 6.75 -26.63
CA LYS A 1142 -45.09 5.88 -27.81
C LYS A 1142 -44.32 4.57 -27.63
N ALA A 1143 -43.29 4.50 -26.78
CA ALA A 1143 -42.46 3.31 -26.70
C ALA A 1143 -43.14 2.11 -26.02
N SER A 1144 -42.80 0.90 -26.47
CA SER A 1144 -43.19 -0.34 -25.80
C SER A 1144 -42.25 -0.68 -24.64
N VAL A 1145 -40.94 -0.44 -24.83
CA VAL A 1145 -39.91 -0.73 -23.82
C VAL A 1145 -39.07 0.51 -23.57
N PHE A 1146 -38.91 0.85 -22.29
CA PHE A 1146 -37.91 1.78 -21.80
C PHE A 1146 -36.76 0.97 -21.20
N LEU A 1147 -35.58 1.08 -21.79
CA LEU A 1147 -34.40 0.33 -21.39
C LEU A 1147 -33.53 1.15 -20.44
N ASN A 1148 -33.52 0.77 -19.16
CA ASN A 1148 -32.69 1.41 -18.13
C ASN A 1148 -31.28 0.79 -18.10
N LEU A 1149 -30.28 1.48 -18.64
CA LEU A 1149 -28.88 1.02 -18.68
C LEU A 1149 -27.97 1.71 -17.65
N SER A 1150 -28.57 2.50 -16.75
CA SER A 1150 -27.81 3.24 -15.74
C SER A 1150 -27.48 2.36 -14.54
N SER A 1151 -26.20 2.29 -14.20
CA SER A 1151 -25.70 1.62 -12.99
C SER A 1151 -25.80 2.50 -11.73
N ALA A 1152 -25.87 3.82 -11.92
CA ALA A 1152 -25.74 4.82 -10.86
C ALA A 1152 -26.96 5.76 -10.80
N GLU A 1153 -28.06 5.25 -10.24
CA GLU A 1153 -29.28 6.03 -9.98
C GLU A 1153 -29.46 6.28 -8.48
N GLY A 1154 -29.85 7.50 -8.12
CA GLY A 1154 -30.27 7.88 -6.76
C GLY A 1154 -31.74 7.62 -6.50
N PHE A 1155 -32.57 8.19 -7.38
CA PHE A 1155 -33.98 7.88 -7.54
C PHE A 1155 -34.25 7.74 -9.04
N PRO A 1156 -34.77 6.61 -9.54
CA PRO A 1156 -34.85 6.33 -10.97
C PRO A 1156 -36.05 7.04 -11.64
N THR A 1157 -36.03 8.38 -11.66
CA THR A 1157 -37.16 9.20 -12.17
C THR A 1157 -37.60 8.80 -13.57
N SER A 1158 -36.67 8.56 -14.50
CA SER A 1158 -37.00 8.17 -15.87
C SER A 1158 -37.70 6.82 -15.97
N CYS A 1159 -37.45 5.89 -15.04
CA CYS A 1159 -38.20 4.65 -14.96
C CYS A 1159 -39.62 4.89 -14.44
N MET A 1160 -39.78 5.80 -13.47
CA MET A 1160 -41.11 6.16 -12.96
C MET A 1160 -41.94 6.88 -14.04
N GLU A 1161 -41.33 7.80 -14.80
CA GLU A 1161 -41.94 8.46 -15.96
C GLU A 1161 -42.38 7.44 -17.03
N ALA A 1162 -41.53 6.46 -17.33
CA ALA A 1162 -41.89 5.37 -18.24
C ALA A 1162 -43.05 4.50 -17.72
N MET A 1163 -43.07 4.18 -16.42
CA MET A 1163 -44.17 3.46 -15.79
C MET A 1163 -45.49 4.25 -15.85
N ALA A 1164 -45.44 5.57 -15.60
CA ALA A 1164 -46.62 6.44 -15.69
C ALA A 1164 -47.16 6.55 -17.13
N ALA A 1165 -46.26 6.51 -18.11
CA ALA A 1165 -46.61 6.43 -19.53
C ALA A 1165 -47.12 5.04 -19.97
N GLY A 1166 -47.13 4.04 -19.08
CA GLY A 1166 -47.46 2.64 -19.39
C GLY A 1166 -46.46 1.95 -20.30
N THR A 1167 -45.20 2.38 -20.28
CA THR A 1167 -44.08 1.77 -21.01
C THR A 1167 -43.38 0.75 -20.13
N LEU A 1168 -43.12 -0.45 -20.64
CA LEU A 1168 -42.47 -1.50 -19.85
C LEU A 1168 -41.02 -1.10 -19.55
N VAL A 1169 -40.65 -1.08 -18.27
CA VAL A 1169 -39.27 -0.87 -17.86
C VAL A 1169 -38.53 -2.21 -17.87
N VAL A 1170 -37.43 -2.26 -18.63
CA VAL A 1170 -36.48 -3.38 -18.64
C VAL A 1170 -35.09 -2.80 -18.41
N GLY A 1171 -34.22 -3.42 -17.63
CA GLY A 1171 -32.88 -2.87 -17.45
C GLY A 1171 -32.17 -3.29 -16.18
N PHE A 1172 -31.13 -2.55 -15.83
CA PHE A 1172 -30.49 -2.70 -14.54
C PHE A 1172 -31.38 -2.22 -13.41
N ASP A 1173 -31.23 -2.85 -12.26
CA ASP A 1173 -31.86 -2.43 -11.01
C ASP A 1173 -31.47 -0.99 -10.65
N GLY A 1174 -30.21 -0.61 -10.90
CA GLY A 1174 -29.63 0.66 -10.48
C GLY A 1174 -29.61 0.75 -8.95
N VAL A 1175 -28.51 1.17 -8.35
CA VAL A 1175 -28.36 1.09 -6.88
C VAL A 1175 -29.53 1.72 -6.11
N GLY A 1176 -30.05 2.88 -6.55
CA GLY A 1176 -31.21 3.56 -5.97
C GLY A 1176 -32.59 3.04 -6.41
N GLY A 1177 -32.67 2.14 -7.39
CA GLY A 1177 -33.93 1.58 -7.89
C GLY A 1177 -34.43 0.35 -7.12
N LYS A 1178 -33.57 -0.28 -6.29
CA LYS A 1178 -33.82 -1.57 -5.62
C LYS A 1178 -35.11 -1.70 -4.79
N GLN A 1179 -35.70 -0.59 -4.35
CA GLN A 1179 -36.94 -0.60 -3.56
C GLN A 1179 -38.21 -0.34 -4.39
N LEU A 1180 -38.06 0.27 -5.57
CA LEU A 1180 -39.15 0.72 -6.44
C LEU A 1180 -39.28 -0.15 -7.69
N LEU A 1181 -38.15 -0.60 -8.25
CA LEU A 1181 -38.08 -1.52 -9.36
C LEU A 1181 -38.11 -2.95 -8.80
N ARG A 1182 -39.20 -3.67 -9.06
CA ARG A 1182 -39.43 -5.02 -8.55
C ARG A 1182 -39.60 -5.97 -9.73
N GLY A 1183 -38.54 -6.75 -9.97
CA GLY A 1183 -38.47 -7.71 -11.07
C GLY A 1183 -39.66 -8.68 -11.05
N GLY A 1184 -40.40 -8.78 -12.15
CA GLY A 1184 -41.57 -9.63 -12.29
C GLY A 1184 -42.88 -9.03 -11.73
N GLU A 1185 -42.81 -7.95 -10.94
CA GLU A 1185 -43.98 -7.24 -10.42
C GLU A 1185 -44.32 -6.00 -11.28
N ASN A 1186 -43.35 -5.12 -11.50
CA ASN A 1186 -43.54 -3.85 -12.22
C ASN A 1186 -42.49 -3.57 -13.32
N CYS A 1187 -41.44 -4.38 -13.41
CA CYS A 1187 -40.39 -4.28 -14.42
C CYS A 1187 -39.68 -5.63 -14.62
N LEU A 1188 -38.77 -5.68 -15.59
CA LEU A 1188 -37.79 -6.77 -15.72
C LEU A 1188 -36.40 -6.24 -15.39
N LEU A 1189 -35.71 -6.93 -14.48
CA LEU A 1189 -34.42 -6.49 -13.97
C LEU A 1189 -33.32 -7.50 -14.22
N ALA A 1190 -32.13 -6.97 -14.47
CA ALA A 1190 -30.87 -7.67 -14.35
C ALA A 1190 -29.99 -6.99 -13.29
N PRO A 1191 -29.08 -7.72 -12.65
CA PRO A 1191 -28.05 -7.11 -11.80
C PRO A 1191 -27.26 -6.06 -12.58
N THR A 1192 -27.00 -4.91 -11.95
CA THR A 1192 -26.17 -3.86 -12.54
C THR A 1192 -24.84 -4.41 -13.08
N GLY A 1193 -24.57 -4.18 -14.38
CA GLY A 1193 -23.36 -4.64 -15.07
C GLY A 1193 -23.46 -6.04 -15.69
N ASP A 1194 -24.53 -6.79 -15.42
CA ASP A 1194 -24.76 -8.12 -16.00
C ASP A 1194 -25.52 -8.04 -17.33
N TYR A 1195 -24.76 -7.85 -18.41
CA TYR A 1195 -25.31 -7.72 -19.77
C TYR A 1195 -25.96 -9.01 -20.29
N VAL A 1196 -25.53 -10.17 -19.79
CA VAL A 1196 -26.01 -11.48 -20.25
C VAL A 1196 -27.39 -11.74 -19.65
N THR A 1197 -27.53 -11.55 -18.34
CA THR A 1197 -28.84 -11.65 -17.67
C THR A 1197 -29.81 -10.61 -18.23
N LEU A 1198 -29.32 -9.40 -18.54
CA LEU A 1198 -30.15 -8.38 -19.20
C LEU A 1198 -30.61 -8.81 -20.60
N ALA A 1199 -29.74 -9.41 -21.40
CA ALA A 1199 -30.12 -9.94 -22.71
C ALA A 1199 -31.14 -11.07 -22.59
N TYR A 1200 -30.99 -11.96 -21.61
CA TYR A 1200 -31.97 -13.02 -21.33
C TYR A 1200 -33.31 -12.49 -20.86
N ALA A 1201 -33.33 -11.44 -20.04
CA ALA A 1201 -34.57 -10.80 -19.60
C ALA A 1201 -35.28 -10.07 -20.75
N LEU A 1202 -34.52 -9.46 -21.67
CA LEU A 1202 -35.07 -8.67 -22.78
C LEU A 1202 -35.53 -9.53 -23.96
N ALA A 1203 -34.88 -10.66 -24.24
CA ALA A 1203 -35.17 -11.50 -25.41
C ALA A 1203 -36.65 -11.96 -25.52
N PRO A 1204 -37.32 -12.46 -24.46
CA PRO A 1204 -38.73 -12.84 -24.53
C PRO A 1204 -39.66 -11.66 -24.86
N VAL A 1205 -39.33 -10.46 -24.36
CA VAL A 1205 -40.10 -9.24 -24.65
C VAL A 1205 -39.95 -8.87 -26.13
N LEU A 1206 -38.73 -8.93 -26.67
CA LEU A 1206 -38.47 -8.66 -28.08
C LEU A 1206 -39.15 -9.69 -29.00
N ASP A 1207 -39.20 -10.97 -28.61
CA ASP A 1207 -39.95 -11.98 -29.36
C ASP A 1207 -41.46 -11.68 -29.40
N SER A 1208 -42.05 -11.30 -28.27
CA SER A 1208 -43.45 -10.86 -28.22
C SER A 1208 -43.70 -9.61 -29.08
N MET A 1209 -42.76 -8.65 -29.11
CA MET A 1209 -42.84 -7.47 -29.99
C MET A 1209 -42.79 -7.85 -31.47
N LEU A 1210 -41.93 -8.81 -31.86
CA LEU A 1210 -41.88 -9.32 -33.24
C LEU A 1210 -43.15 -10.08 -33.64
N ALA A 1211 -43.80 -10.75 -32.69
CA ALA A 1211 -45.05 -11.48 -32.90
C ALA A 1211 -46.30 -10.57 -32.88
N GLY A 1212 -46.17 -9.31 -32.47
CA GLY A 1212 -47.30 -8.39 -32.28
C GLY A 1212 -48.15 -8.71 -31.05
N GLU A 1213 -47.61 -9.49 -30.10
CA GLU A 1213 -48.31 -9.95 -28.90
C GLU A 1213 -48.01 -9.03 -27.71
N THR A 1214 -48.89 -8.06 -27.43
CA THR A 1214 -48.72 -7.12 -26.31
C THR A 1214 -49.17 -7.68 -24.95
N ALA A 1215 -49.76 -8.87 -24.91
CA ALA A 1215 -50.45 -9.42 -23.73
C ALA A 1215 -49.53 -9.92 -22.61
N ALA A 1216 -48.32 -10.41 -22.93
CA ALA A 1216 -47.45 -11.09 -21.95
C ALA A 1216 -46.91 -10.17 -20.83
N CYS A 1217 -46.83 -8.85 -21.08
CA CYS A 1217 -46.28 -7.88 -20.13
C CYS A 1217 -47.34 -7.04 -19.41
N GLY A 1218 -48.63 -7.26 -19.68
CA GLY A 1218 -49.73 -6.42 -19.16
C GLY A 1218 -49.81 -6.37 -17.64
N LYS A 1219 -49.47 -7.47 -16.94
CA LYS A 1219 -49.41 -7.50 -15.47
C LYS A 1219 -48.32 -6.57 -14.91
N MET A 1220 -47.14 -6.55 -15.54
CA MET A 1220 -46.03 -5.70 -15.11
C MET A 1220 -46.31 -4.22 -15.41
N ILE A 1221 -46.93 -3.92 -16.55
CA ILE A 1221 -47.35 -2.53 -16.88
C ILE A 1221 -48.38 -2.04 -15.84
N ALA A 1222 -49.37 -2.87 -15.49
CA ALA A 1222 -50.33 -2.54 -14.44
C ALA A 1222 -49.65 -2.36 -13.07
N GLY A 1223 -48.66 -3.18 -12.75
CA GLY A 1223 -47.81 -3.02 -11.55
C GLY A 1223 -47.04 -1.71 -11.55
N GLY A 1224 -46.50 -1.29 -12.70
CA GLY A 1224 -45.83 0.01 -12.90
C GLY A 1224 -46.78 1.18 -12.64
N LEU A 1225 -47.96 1.17 -13.25
CA LEU A 1225 -48.99 2.21 -13.05
C LEU A 1225 -49.40 2.31 -11.58
N LYS A 1226 -49.59 1.18 -10.90
CA LYS A 1226 -49.89 1.14 -9.47
C LYS A 1226 -48.74 1.69 -8.61
N THR A 1227 -47.49 1.47 -9.01
CA THR A 1227 -46.30 1.97 -8.29
C THR A 1227 -46.28 3.50 -8.29
N VAL A 1228 -46.61 4.12 -9.42
CA VAL A 1228 -46.50 5.58 -9.60
C VAL A 1228 -47.77 6.36 -9.27
N GLN A 1229 -48.92 5.69 -9.05
CA GLN A 1229 -50.21 6.34 -8.78
C GLN A 1229 -50.19 7.31 -7.58
N HIS A 1230 -49.26 7.11 -6.65
CA HIS A 1230 -49.13 7.92 -5.44
C HIS A 1230 -48.10 9.05 -5.57
N MET A 1231 -47.42 9.19 -6.71
CA MET A 1231 -46.33 10.16 -6.91
C MET A 1231 -46.86 11.49 -7.45
N THR A 1232 -47.67 12.18 -6.65
CA THR A 1232 -48.31 13.44 -7.02
C THR A 1232 -47.50 14.66 -6.57
N ALA A 1233 -47.60 15.78 -7.29
CA ALA A 1233 -46.98 17.04 -6.89
C ALA A 1233 -47.45 17.51 -5.49
N GLU A 1234 -48.69 17.20 -5.11
CA GLU A 1234 -49.23 17.58 -3.79
C GLU A 1234 -48.58 16.79 -2.65
N LYS A 1235 -48.35 15.48 -2.81
CA LYS A 1235 -47.65 14.66 -1.80
C LYS A 1235 -46.18 15.07 -1.61
N GLU A 1236 -45.46 15.33 -2.71
CA GLU A 1236 -44.11 15.88 -2.61
C GLU A 1236 -44.11 17.22 -1.87
N ALA A 1237 -45.02 18.13 -2.23
CA ALA A 1237 -45.14 19.41 -1.56
C ALA A 1237 -45.51 19.28 -0.08
N GLN A 1238 -46.39 18.33 0.27
CA GLN A 1238 -46.80 18.04 1.64
C GLN A 1238 -45.61 17.50 2.47
N SER A 1239 -44.86 16.51 1.97
CA SER A 1239 -43.67 15.97 2.66
C SER A 1239 -42.59 17.04 2.87
N LEU A 1240 -42.41 17.93 1.89
CA LEU A 1240 -41.49 19.06 1.97
C LEU A 1240 -41.93 20.04 3.06
N VAL A 1241 -43.23 20.33 3.15
CA VAL A 1241 -43.78 21.24 4.15
C VAL A 1241 -43.69 20.64 5.54
N GLU A 1242 -44.03 19.36 5.71
CA GLU A 1242 -43.88 18.64 6.99
C GLU A 1242 -42.46 18.70 7.51
N PHE A 1243 -41.47 18.50 6.62
CA PHE A 1243 -40.07 18.68 6.96
C PHE A 1243 -39.78 20.11 7.44
N TRP A 1244 -40.13 21.13 6.65
CA TRP A 1244 -39.80 22.51 7.01
C TRP A 1244 -40.55 22.99 8.25
N GLN A 1245 -41.81 22.57 8.48
CA GLN A 1245 -42.54 22.83 9.73
C GLN A 1245 -41.85 22.24 10.97
N SER A 1246 -41.07 21.16 10.81
CA SER A 1246 -40.29 20.57 11.90
C SER A 1246 -38.94 21.27 12.15
N VAL A 1247 -38.51 22.16 11.25
CA VAL A 1247 -37.17 22.74 11.22
C VAL A 1247 -37.15 24.24 11.49
N VAL A 1248 -38.10 25.00 10.91
CA VAL A 1248 -38.24 26.46 11.07
C VAL A 1248 -39.38 26.79 12.01
#